data_AF-A0A2V5W547-F1
#
_entry.id   AF-A0A2V5W547-F1
#
_cell.length_a   1.000
_cell.length_b   1.000
_cell.length_c   1.000
_cell.angle_alpha   90.00
_cell.angle_beta   90.00
_cell.angle_gamma   90.00
#
_symmetry.space_group_name_H-M   'P 1'
#
loop_
_entity.id
_entity.type
_entity.pdbx_description
1 polymer ?
#
loop_
_entity_poly.entity_id
_entity_poly.type
_entity_poly.pdbx_seq_one_letter_code
_entity_poly.pdbx_strand_id
1 'polypeptide(L)'
;MKFLRILPPVTGLLALAACVSNSPERTRPRPADLPGQRADGSVLLPNQWSLRPVGRQVALGDFPVNIAVHPGGRFVAVLHTGHGRHQIAVVDVPAGKVAAEFPVDEAFYGIEFSRDGTGLFCSGAGDEVIHAFAFKDGYLFDPKVFKLRDEKERGIPAGLALSSDARRLFVANVWGQRISRVDLDDAAQVTDITLGASNGLVRPTTPTTTTDEDTAAASKRAQAALEKISDESPFPYACRLDEKRHRLYVSLWAQAAVAVVDLKANQVIARWPTQEHPCEMLLAASGRILYVANAARNSVTIFDAENGRVLETLTASLYPGLPPGSTPNSLALSSDEKTLFVANADNNNVAVFDVGAPGKSRSLGFIPVGWYPTSVRVTPDGGRLVVANGKGLISKANHNGPQPGREPPASVREYIGGLFHGTLEIIDLPQGDKFKDQLTAWTAEAYRCSPVQPDLRVAAKRAPDNPVPVKVGDSGPIKYCIYVIKENRTYDQVFGDLPEGNGDPGLCLFDERITPNHHKLARDFVLLDNFYVESEVSADGHEWTMGAYATDFVEKSWPMSYGHNKHGKYPYPSEGNFLVARPAEGYLWDRARAAGVSYRSYGEFINNGATPNDPGKSRVSALQGHFDECYRGFDLDFSDQKRADRFIAELKRFETEGEMPRLQIVRLPNDHTYGAMPDKHTPTALVADNDLALGRFVEAVSQSKFWPQTAIFVVEDDAQNGPDHVDAHRTVALVISPYTKRGAVDSTMYSTSSMLRTMELILGLKPMSQYDAAATPMFNSFQAKADLRPYQALPANVDLDERNAKVAWGGDLSRKMNFAKEDAADDLLLNEVVWRSVRGANSPMPAPVRAAFVFAHEKDDD
;
A
#
# COMPACT_ATOMS: atom_id res chain seq x y z
N MET A 1 58.70 46.97 46.45
CA MET A 1 59.46 48.14 45.94
C MET A 1 59.16 48.25 44.46
N LYS A 2 58.68 49.31 43.80
CA LYS A 2 58.26 50.71 44.08
C LYS A 2 57.12 50.95 43.04
N PHE A 3 55.87 51.11 43.45
CA PHE A 3 55.09 52.36 43.55
C PHE A 3 54.84 53.18 42.26
N LEU A 4 53.52 53.40 42.03
CA LEU A 4 52.82 54.60 41.53
C LEU A 4 52.61 54.82 40.00
N ARG A 5 51.48 54.30 39.51
CA ARG A 5 50.30 55.03 38.96
C ARG A 5 50.35 56.58 39.14
N ILE A 6 50.12 57.46 38.15
CA ILE A 6 48.81 57.88 37.57
C ILE A 6 49.04 59.17 36.73
N LEU A 7 48.48 59.27 35.51
CA LEU A 7 47.48 60.26 35.01
C LEU A 7 47.48 60.31 33.45
N PRO A 8 46.32 60.58 32.81
CA PRO A 8 46.01 60.30 31.41
C PRO A 8 46.10 61.54 30.51
N PRO A 9 45.73 61.40 29.23
CA PRO A 9 44.57 62.20 28.79
C PRO A 9 43.62 61.45 27.83
N VAL A 10 42.37 61.90 27.83
CA VAL A 10 41.33 61.60 26.85
C VAL A 10 41.11 62.82 25.97
N THR A 11 41.08 62.62 24.65
CA THR A 11 40.32 63.30 23.55
C THR A 11 41.20 63.29 22.29
N GLY A 12 40.76 63.03 21.06
CA GLY A 12 39.47 62.71 20.48
C GLY A 12 39.65 62.63 18.94
N LEU A 13 39.02 61.62 18.33
CA LEU A 13 38.63 61.42 16.93
C LEU A 13 39.61 61.69 15.75
N LEU A 14 39.88 60.63 14.99
CA LEU A 14 39.75 60.62 13.53
C LEU A 14 39.39 59.21 13.04
N ALA A 15 38.33 59.13 12.23
CA ALA A 15 37.75 57.90 11.71
C ALA A 15 38.58 57.32 10.55
N LEU A 16 38.84 56.01 10.59
CA LEU A 16 39.23 55.21 9.43
C LEU A 16 38.18 54.11 9.21
N ALA A 17 37.60 54.12 8.02
CA ALA A 17 36.71 53.07 7.53
C ALA A 17 37.54 51.79 7.29
N ALA A 18 37.14 50.69 7.93
CA ALA A 18 37.65 49.35 7.65
C ALA A 18 36.65 48.60 6.76
N CYS A 19 37.10 48.15 5.59
CA CYS A 19 36.35 47.25 4.73
C CYS A 19 36.20 45.89 5.42
N VAL A 20 34.98 45.52 5.79
CA VAL A 20 34.64 44.17 6.25
C VAL A 20 34.30 43.34 5.00
N SER A 21 35.10 42.32 4.74
CA SER A 21 34.80 41.30 3.73
C SER A 21 33.63 40.44 4.22
N ASN A 22 32.43 40.67 3.67
CA ASN A 22 31.29 39.75 3.81
C ASN A 22 31.61 38.46 3.04
N SER A 23 32.16 37.47 3.72
CA SER A 23 32.06 36.08 3.25
C SER A 23 30.67 35.57 3.67
N PRO A 24 29.84 35.04 2.76
CA PRO A 24 28.57 34.45 3.15
C PRO A 24 28.85 33.23 4.05
N GLU A 25 28.35 33.26 5.28
CA GLU A 25 28.26 32.07 6.11
C GLU A 25 27.50 30.99 5.31
N ARG A 26 28.20 29.91 4.93
CA ARG A 26 27.54 28.68 4.48
C ARG A 26 26.72 28.16 5.65
N THR A 27 25.44 28.49 5.69
CA THR A 27 24.47 27.81 6.56
C THR A 27 24.58 26.33 6.25
N ARG A 28 25.00 25.51 7.23
CA ARG A 28 24.94 24.05 7.08
C ARG A 28 23.50 23.69 6.68
N PRO A 29 23.30 22.88 5.62
CA PRO A 29 21.96 22.41 5.29
C PRO A 29 21.36 21.75 6.54
N ARG A 30 20.08 22.01 6.81
CA ARG A 30 19.37 21.21 7.81
C ARG A 30 19.45 19.74 7.37
N PRO A 31 19.64 18.79 8.30
CA PRO A 31 19.48 17.38 7.98
C PRO A 31 18.11 17.15 7.34
N ALA A 32 18.05 16.37 6.27
CA ALA A 32 16.78 15.98 5.66
C ALA A 32 15.97 15.13 6.65
N ASP A 33 14.64 15.30 6.63
CA ASP A 33 13.74 14.42 7.38
C ASP A 33 13.63 13.09 6.64
N LEU A 34 14.30 12.05 7.14
CA LEU A 34 14.23 10.67 6.61
C LEU A 34 13.28 9.81 7.46
N PRO A 35 12.61 8.78 6.90
CA PRO A 35 11.83 7.81 7.69
C PRO A 35 12.63 7.20 8.84
N GLY A 36 11.92 6.78 9.88
CA GLY A 36 12.48 6.10 11.04
C GLY A 36 12.31 6.85 12.36
N GLN A 37 12.98 6.34 13.39
CA GLN A 37 12.82 6.78 14.77
C GLN A 37 13.31 8.22 15.01
N ARG A 38 12.55 8.98 15.79
CA ARG A 38 12.83 10.36 16.19
C ARG A 38 13.27 10.44 17.64
N ALA A 39 13.95 11.54 17.98
CA ALA A 39 14.46 11.78 19.32
C ALA A 39 13.36 11.91 20.40
N ASP A 40 12.14 12.30 20.01
CA ASP A 40 10.99 12.38 20.91
C ASP A 40 10.26 11.04 21.10
N GLY A 41 10.77 9.96 20.47
CA GLY A 41 10.20 8.62 20.52
C GLY A 41 9.10 8.35 19.50
N SER A 42 8.74 9.33 18.66
CA SER A 42 7.90 9.06 17.48
C SER A 42 8.69 8.35 16.38
N VAL A 43 8.00 7.78 15.40
CA VAL A 43 8.60 7.21 14.18
C VAL A 43 7.98 7.91 12.99
N LEU A 44 8.79 8.52 12.10
CA LEU A 44 8.28 9.06 10.84
C LEU A 44 8.19 7.93 9.80
N LEU A 45 7.07 7.83 9.12
CA LEU A 45 6.79 6.87 8.06
C LEU A 45 7.09 7.47 6.68
N PRO A 46 7.36 6.63 5.66
CA PRO A 46 7.68 7.07 4.28
C PRO A 46 6.57 7.91 3.62
N ASN A 47 5.34 7.84 4.11
CA ASN A 47 4.19 8.61 3.63
C ASN A 47 3.97 9.95 4.37
N GLN A 48 4.96 10.44 5.14
CA GLN A 48 4.91 11.68 5.96
C GLN A 48 4.03 11.60 7.22
N TRP A 49 3.39 10.47 7.51
CA TRP A 49 2.72 10.24 8.78
C TRP A 49 3.71 9.82 9.85
N SER A 50 3.34 9.95 11.12
CA SER A 50 4.16 9.46 12.22
C SER A 50 3.42 8.46 13.09
N LEU A 51 4.16 7.68 13.85
CA LEU A 51 3.64 6.75 14.84
C LEU A 51 4.14 7.14 16.22
N ARG A 52 3.24 7.02 17.21
CA ARG A 52 3.61 7.01 18.62
C ARG A 52 2.61 6.16 19.39
N PRO A 53 2.65 4.83 19.19
CA PRO A 53 1.72 3.90 19.81
C PRO A 53 1.82 3.95 21.34
N VAL A 54 0.76 3.51 22.01
CA VAL A 54 0.72 3.47 23.48
C VAL A 54 0.78 2.03 23.97
N GLY A 55 0.63 1.83 25.28
CA GLY A 55 0.65 0.49 25.86
C GLY A 55 1.96 -0.25 25.63
N ARG A 56 1.90 -1.58 25.76
CA ARG A 56 3.04 -2.48 25.58
C ARG A 56 2.96 -3.16 24.23
N GLN A 57 4.06 -3.14 23.50
CA GLN A 57 4.20 -3.73 22.18
C GLN A 57 4.80 -5.15 22.30
N VAL A 58 4.16 -6.13 21.68
CA VAL A 58 4.66 -7.50 21.53
C VAL A 58 4.95 -7.72 20.05
N ALA A 59 6.21 -7.99 19.70
CA ALA A 59 6.60 -8.28 18.33
C ALA A 59 5.93 -9.56 17.82
N LEU A 60 5.48 -9.54 16.57
CA LEU A 60 4.86 -10.66 15.85
C LEU A 60 5.57 -10.90 14.51
N GLY A 61 5.00 -11.80 13.71
CA GLY A 61 5.36 -12.00 12.30
C GLY A 61 4.73 -10.95 11.40
N ASP A 62 4.85 -11.13 10.09
CA ASP A 62 4.30 -10.22 9.09
C ASP A 62 2.77 -10.29 9.02
N PHE A 63 2.16 -9.11 8.88
CA PHE A 63 0.73 -8.90 8.67
C PHE A 63 -0.22 -9.72 9.58
N PRO A 64 -0.17 -9.54 10.91
CA PRO A 64 -1.21 -10.04 11.81
C PRO A 64 -2.55 -9.41 11.41
N VAL A 65 -3.51 -10.23 10.99
CA VAL A 65 -4.74 -9.76 10.33
C VAL A 65 -5.98 -9.80 11.25
N ASN A 66 -5.98 -10.66 12.27
CA ASN A 66 -7.12 -10.81 13.18
C ASN A 66 -6.74 -11.40 14.54
N ILE A 67 -7.51 -11.07 15.57
CA ILE A 67 -7.34 -11.52 16.95
C ILE A 67 -8.58 -12.27 17.44
N ALA A 68 -8.37 -13.44 18.06
CA ALA A 68 -9.34 -14.10 18.92
C ALA A 68 -8.90 -14.02 20.38
N VAL A 69 -9.76 -13.51 21.26
CA VAL A 69 -9.48 -13.46 22.70
C VAL A 69 -10.01 -14.72 23.36
N HIS A 70 -9.16 -15.39 24.14
CA HIS A 70 -9.59 -16.57 24.89
C HIS A 70 -10.64 -16.16 25.95
N PRO A 71 -11.72 -16.93 26.20
CA PRO A 71 -12.79 -16.56 27.14
C PRO A 71 -12.32 -16.25 28.56
N GLY A 72 -11.23 -16.89 29.02
CA GLY A 72 -10.59 -16.60 30.30
C GLY A 72 -9.75 -15.31 30.34
N GLY A 73 -9.58 -14.60 29.22
CA GLY A 73 -8.94 -13.28 29.12
C GLY A 73 -7.42 -13.22 29.27
N ARG A 74 -6.77 -14.30 29.73
CA ARG A 74 -5.31 -14.36 29.85
C ARG A 74 -4.59 -14.42 28.51
N PHE A 75 -5.15 -15.13 27.53
CA PHE A 75 -4.48 -15.40 26.26
C PHE A 75 -5.25 -14.79 25.09
N VAL A 76 -4.52 -14.43 24.05
CA VAL A 76 -5.08 -14.07 22.74
C VAL A 76 -4.35 -14.87 21.67
N ALA A 77 -5.09 -15.31 20.65
CA ALA A 77 -4.54 -15.90 19.45
C ALA A 77 -4.57 -14.86 18.33
N VAL A 78 -3.45 -14.65 17.66
CA VAL A 78 -3.28 -13.69 16.57
C VAL A 78 -2.96 -14.46 15.29
N LEU A 79 -3.74 -14.24 14.24
CA LEU A 79 -3.57 -14.89 12.95
C LEU A 79 -2.70 -14.02 12.04
N HIS A 80 -1.64 -14.57 11.47
CA HIS A 80 -0.75 -13.90 10.51
C HIS A 80 -1.04 -14.41 9.09
N THR A 81 -1.23 -13.48 8.15
CA THR A 81 -1.56 -13.79 6.74
C THR A 81 -0.84 -12.84 5.78
N GLY A 82 0.44 -12.58 6.05
CA GLY A 82 1.30 -11.76 5.20
C GLY A 82 1.90 -12.54 4.03
N HIS A 83 2.84 -11.92 3.33
CA HIS A 83 3.56 -12.54 2.21
C HIS A 83 4.35 -13.79 2.66
N GLY A 84 4.87 -13.75 3.89
CA GLY A 84 5.64 -14.81 4.52
C GLY A 84 4.79 -15.98 5.02
N ARG A 85 5.37 -16.75 5.95
CA ARG A 85 4.74 -17.96 6.48
C ARG A 85 3.52 -17.62 7.34
N HIS A 86 2.38 -18.23 7.03
CA HIS A 86 1.20 -18.11 7.86
C HIS A 86 1.33 -18.86 9.18
N GLN A 87 0.82 -18.26 10.25
CA GLN A 87 0.88 -18.83 11.59
C GLN A 87 -0.15 -18.23 12.54
N ILE A 88 -0.35 -18.90 13.67
CA ILE A 88 -1.07 -18.42 14.82
C ILE A 88 -0.06 -18.15 15.94
N ALA A 89 0.05 -16.91 16.40
CA ALA A 89 0.79 -16.57 17.61
C ALA A 89 -0.17 -16.50 18.81
N VAL A 90 0.10 -17.27 19.86
CA VAL A 90 -0.62 -17.19 21.14
C VAL A 90 0.16 -16.29 22.08
N VAL A 91 -0.44 -15.21 22.57
CA VAL A 91 0.18 -14.23 23.46
C VAL A 91 -0.42 -14.32 24.86
N ASP A 92 0.43 -14.41 25.89
CA ASP A 92 0.04 -14.22 27.29
C ASP A 92 -0.08 -12.71 27.56
N VAL A 93 -1.31 -12.21 27.68
CA VAL A 93 -1.60 -10.78 27.76
C VAL A 93 -1.02 -10.15 29.03
N PRO A 94 -1.18 -10.72 30.25
CA PRO A 94 -0.49 -10.22 31.43
C PRO A 94 1.02 -10.16 31.27
N ALA A 95 1.65 -11.23 30.75
CA ALA A 95 3.09 -11.31 30.61
C ALA A 95 3.64 -10.43 29.46
N GLY A 96 2.83 -10.13 28.45
CA GLY A 96 3.23 -9.34 27.28
C GLY A 96 4.25 -10.04 26.41
N LYS A 97 4.05 -11.34 26.20
CA LYS A 97 4.97 -12.16 25.42
C LYS A 97 4.21 -13.24 24.66
N VAL A 98 4.76 -13.62 23.52
CA VAL A 98 4.33 -14.81 22.79
C VAL A 98 4.60 -16.04 23.67
N ALA A 99 3.55 -16.79 23.95
CA ALA A 99 3.60 -18.04 24.70
C ALA A 99 3.98 -19.21 23.77
N ALA A 100 3.41 -19.23 22.57
CA ALA A 100 3.69 -20.23 21.55
C ALA A 100 3.29 -19.71 20.15
N GLU A 101 3.91 -20.27 19.11
CA GLU A 101 3.58 -20.02 17.71
C GLU A 101 3.30 -21.35 17.01
N PHE A 102 2.26 -21.36 16.18
CA PHE A 102 1.80 -22.54 15.49
C PHE A 102 1.66 -22.23 14.01
N PRO A 103 2.50 -22.84 13.15
CA PRO A 103 2.38 -22.63 11.74
C PRO A 103 1.09 -23.25 11.20
N VAL A 104 0.51 -22.61 10.19
CA VAL A 104 -0.59 -23.15 9.40
C VAL A 104 -0.20 -23.09 7.93
N ASP A 105 -0.68 -24.04 7.12
CA ASP A 105 -0.28 -24.12 5.72
C ASP A 105 -0.72 -22.88 4.95
N GLU A 106 -1.97 -22.45 5.15
CA GLU A 106 -2.53 -21.22 4.59
C GLU A 106 -3.70 -20.71 5.45
N ALA A 107 -4.04 -19.42 5.32
CA ALA A 107 -5.07 -18.73 6.09
C ALA A 107 -5.40 -17.35 5.46
N PHE A 108 -6.52 -16.72 5.85
CA PHE A 108 -6.91 -15.41 5.29
C PHE A 108 -7.40 -14.38 6.33
N TYR A 109 -8.41 -14.69 7.14
CA TYR A 109 -8.93 -13.70 8.11
C TYR A 109 -9.57 -14.31 9.35
N GLY A 110 -10.35 -15.38 9.21
CA GLY A 110 -11.17 -15.87 10.31
C GLY A 110 -10.36 -16.64 11.35
N ILE A 111 -10.56 -16.27 12.61
CA ILE A 111 -10.03 -16.96 13.80
C ILE A 111 -11.01 -16.81 14.96
N GLU A 112 -11.33 -17.90 15.68
CA GLU A 112 -12.30 -17.88 16.77
C GLU A 112 -12.05 -18.99 17.80
N PHE A 113 -12.11 -18.65 19.09
CA PHE A 113 -12.12 -19.64 20.18
C PHE A 113 -13.52 -20.22 20.38
N SER A 114 -13.61 -21.50 20.76
CA SER A 114 -14.83 -22.05 21.32
C SER A 114 -15.22 -21.29 22.59
N ARG A 115 -16.52 -21.21 22.88
CA ARG A 115 -17.04 -20.46 24.02
C ARG A 115 -16.51 -20.96 25.37
N ASP A 116 -16.23 -22.24 25.47
CA ASP A 116 -15.62 -22.87 26.65
C ASP A 116 -14.09 -22.69 26.73
N GLY A 117 -13.47 -22.13 25.67
CA GLY A 117 -12.04 -21.87 25.56
C GLY A 117 -11.19 -23.10 25.24
N THR A 118 -11.79 -24.27 25.02
CA THR A 118 -11.06 -25.53 24.83
C THR A 118 -10.59 -25.77 23.40
N GLY A 119 -11.11 -25.03 22.42
CA GLY A 119 -10.75 -25.15 21.02
C GLY A 119 -10.52 -23.80 20.33
N LEU A 120 -9.70 -23.79 19.29
CA LEU A 120 -9.44 -22.65 18.42
C LEU A 120 -9.61 -23.08 16.96
N PHE A 121 -10.28 -22.26 16.16
CA PHE A 121 -10.52 -22.50 14.74
C PHE A 121 -9.98 -21.34 13.91
N CYS A 122 -9.38 -21.62 12.75
CA CYS A 122 -9.03 -20.57 11.78
C CYS A 122 -9.26 -21.01 10.33
N SER A 123 -9.46 -20.03 9.47
CA SER A 123 -9.69 -20.23 8.04
C SER A 123 -8.43 -20.74 7.33
N GLY A 124 -8.58 -21.59 6.31
CA GLY A 124 -7.48 -22.19 5.55
C GLY A 124 -7.31 -21.71 4.10
N ALA A 125 -7.98 -20.63 3.70
CA ALA A 125 -7.75 -19.91 2.44
C ALA A 125 -7.59 -20.81 1.17
N GLY A 126 -6.47 -20.74 0.45
CA GLY A 126 -6.23 -21.45 -0.81
C GLY A 126 -6.40 -22.96 -0.71
N ASP A 127 -6.14 -23.55 0.47
CA ASP A 127 -6.25 -24.98 0.71
C ASP A 127 -7.70 -25.47 0.90
N GLU A 128 -8.70 -24.57 0.97
CA GLU A 128 -10.13 -24.91 1.10
C GLU A 128 -10.48 -25.70 2.37
N VAL A 129 -9.82 -25.36 3.48
CA VAL A 129 -9.99 -26.04 4.77
C VAL A 129 -10.33 -25.06 5.89
N ILE A 130 -10.74 -25.63 7.03
CA ILE A 130 -10.70 -25.01 8.34
C ILE A 130 -9.71 -25.77 9.21
N HIS A 131 -8.78 -25.04 9.81
CA HIS A 131 -7.88 -25.56 10.82
C HIS A 131 -8.55 -25.48 12.20
N ALA A 132 -8.42 -26.53 12.99
CA ALA A 132 -8.94 -26.59 14.35
C ALA A 132 -7.91 -27.19 15.30
N PHE A 133 -7.86 -26.69 16.51
CA PHE A 133 -6.89 -27.08 17.52
C PHE A 133 -7.58 -27.19 18.88
N ALA A 134 -7.15 -28.15 19.70
CA ALA A 134 -7.40 -28.09 21.13
C ALA A 134 -6.49 -27.02 21.76
N PHE A 135 -6.97 -26.34 22.81
CA PHE A 135 -6.24 -25.29 23.51
C PHE A 135 -6.12 -25.61 25.00
N LYS A 136 -4.91 -25.42 25.55
CA LYS A 136 -4.67 -25.49 26.99
C LYS A 136 -3.44 -24.67 27.38
N ASP A 137 -3.61 -23.80 28.37
CA ASP A 137 -2.52 -23.07 29.04
C ASP A 137 -1.54 -22.35 28.08
N GLY A 138 -2.06 -21.81 26.98
CA GLY A 138 -1.27 -21.07 25.98
C GLY A 138 -0.73 -21.92 24.82
N TYR A 139 -1.05 -23.21 24.78
CA TYR A 139 -0.62 -24.13 23.73
C TYR A 139 -1.81 -24.63 22.89
N LEU A 140 -1.59 -24.70 21.58
CA LEU A 140 -2.43 -25.43 20.63
C LEU A 140 -1.88 -26.84 20.44
N PHE A 141 -2.76 -27.84 20.37
CA PHE A 141 -2.41 -29.24 20.14
C PHE A 141 -3.57 -29.98 19.46
N ASP A 142 -3.37 -31.25 19.13
CA ASP A 142 -4.33 -32.10 18.40
C ASP A 142 -4.93 -31.43 17.15
N PRO A 143 -4.08 -31.01 16.17
CA PRO A 143 -4.55 -30.32 14.99
C PRO A 143 -5.52 -31.19 14.18
N LYS A 144 -6.64 -30.61 13.78
CA LYS A 144 -7.65 -31.18 12.91
C LYS A 144 -7.88 -30.26 11.73
N VAL A 145 -8.11 -30.86 10.56
CA VAL A 145 -8.39 -30.13 9.32
C VAL A 145 -9.74 -30.58 8.81
N PHE A 146 -10.67 -29.64 8.67
CA PHE A 146 -11.98 -29.87 8.08
C PHE A 146 -11.96 -29.38 6.64
N LYS A 147 -11.94 -30.33 5.70
CA LYS A 147 -11.98 -30.03 4.27
C LYS A 147 -13.35 -29.50 3.88
N LEU A 148 -13.40 -28.32 3.26
CA LEU A 148 -14.63 -27.72 2.77
C LEU A 148 -14.97 -28.20 1.36
N ARG A 149 -13.96 -28.29 0.49
CA ARG A 149 -14.09 -28.68 -0.92
C ARG A 149 -12.74 -29.08 -1.52
N ASP A 150 -12.73 -29.43 -2.80
CA ASP A 150 -11.48 -29.70 -3.52
C ASP A 150 -10.65 -28.42 -3.67
N GLU A 151 -9.33 -28.51 -3.53
CA GLU A 151 -8.41 -27.37 -3.65
C GLU A 151 -8.50 -26.68 -5.02
N LYS A 152 -8.94 -27.40 -6.06
CA LYS A 152 -9.14 -26.86 -7.42
C LYS A 152 -10.39 -26.01 -7.55
N GLU A 153 -11.33 -26.11 -6.62
CA GLU A 153 -12.48 -25.20 -6.55
C GLU A 153 -12.05 -23.88 -5.89
N ARG A 154 -12.68 -22.78 -6.30
CA ARG A 154 -12.39 -21.45 -5.75
C ARG A 154 -13.43 -21.07 -4.71
N GLY A 155 -13.12 -21.28 -3.44
CA GLY A 155 -13.86 -20.72 -2.30
C GLY A 155 -13.08 -19.60 -1.62
N ILE A 156 -11.87 -19.92 -1.16
CA ILE A 156 -11.04 -19.13 -0.25
C ILE A 156 -11.79 -18.82 1.05
N PRO A 157 -11.78 -19.76 2.02
CA PRO A 157 -12.32 -19.56 3.36
C PRO A 157 -11.68 -18.34 4.03
N ALA A 158 -12.52 -17.41 4.48
CA ALA A 158 -12.14 -16.12 5.04
C ALA A 158 -12.71 -15.97 6.46
N GLY A 159 -13.69 -15.10 6.68
CA GLY A 159 -14.30 -14.92 8.00
C GLY A 159 -15.10 -16.14 8.48
N LEU A 160 -15.07 -16.37 9.79
CA LEU A 160 -15.73 -17.49 10.47
C LEU A 160 -16.73 -17.01 11.52
N ALA A 161 -17.75 -17.83 11.80
CA ALA A 161 -18.59 -17.72 12.98
C ALA A 161 -18.91 -19.12 13.52
N LEU A 162 -18.48 -19.41 14.75
CA LEU A 162 -18.66 -20.68 15.45
C LEU A 162 -19.93 -20.67 16.31
N SER A 163 -20.66 -21.79 16.33
CA SER A 163 -21.78 -21.97 17.25
C SER A 163 -21.30 -22.11 18.69
N SER A 164 -22.15 -21.73 19.65
CA SER A 164 -21.80 -21.70 21.07
C SER A 164 -21.51 -23.08 21.66
N ASP A 165 -21.99 -24.15 21.03
CA ASP A 165 -21.69 -25.55 21.36
C ASP A 165 -20.48 -26.12 20.60
N ALA A 166 -19.83 -25.31 19.77
CA ALA A 166 -18.71 -25.68 18.91
C ALA A 166 -18.98 -26.87 17.97
N ARG A 167 -20.24 -27.10 17.59
CA ARG A 167 -20.63 -28.17 16.65
C ARG A 167 -20.86 -27.69 15.23
N ARG A 168 -21.01 -26.39 15.02
CA ARG A 168 -21.23 -25.80 13.70
C ARG A 168 -20.37 -24.58 13.47
N LEU A 169 -19.88 -24.46 12.25
CA LEU A 169 -19.12 -23.30 11.78
C LEU A 169 -19.79 -22.73 10.53
N PHE A 170 -19.81 -21.41 10.42
CA PHE A 170 -20.20 -20.70 9.21
C PHE A 170 -18.99 -19.96 8.66
N VAL A 171 -18.79 -20.06 7.35
CA VAL A 171 -17.56 -19.64 6.68
C VAL A 171 -17.91 -18.79 5.47
N ALA A 172 -17.43 -17.56 5.43
CA ALA A 172 -17.45 -16.75 4.23
C ALA A 172 -16.37 -17.26 3.25
N ASN A 173 -16.73 -17.45 1.98
CA ASN A 173 -15.79 -17.87 0.93
C ASN A 173 -15.61 -16.70 -0.03
N VAL A 174 -14.61 -15.87 0.22
CA VAL A 174 -14.52 -14.50 -0.31
C VAL A 174 -14.38 -14.47 -1.84
N TRP A 175 -13.72 -15.46 -2.42
CA TRP A 175 -13.58 -15.57 -3.87
C TRP A 175 -14.59 -16.53 -4.52
N GLY A 176 -15.28 -17.36 -3.72
CA GLY A 176 -16.28 -18.34 -4.19
C GLY A 176 -17.75 -17.92 -4.05
N GLN A 177 -18.00 -16.65 -3.71
CA GLN A 177 -19.32 -16.02 -3.72
C GLN A 177 -20.41 -16.79 -2.93
N ARG A 178 -20.01 -17.45 -1.84
CA ARG A 178 -20.87 -18.35 -1.06
C ARG A 178 -20.48 -18.39 0.41
N ILE A 179 -21.37 -18.95 1.21
CA ILE A 179 -21.13 -19.25 2.62
C ILE A 179 -21.17 -20.76 2.80
N SER A 180 -20.25 -21.32 3.58
CA SER A 180 -20.30 -22.74 3.95
C SER A 180 -20.78 -22.87 5.38
N ARG A 181 -21.77 -23.73 5.61
CA ARG A 181 -22.11 -24.26 6.92
C ARG A 181 -21.41 -25.61 7.07
N VAL A 182 -20.64 -25.77 8.13
CA VAL A 182 -19.86 -26.97 8.43
C VAL A 182 -20.36 -27.55 9.74
N ASP A 183 -20.88 -28.77 9.71
CA ASP A 183 -21.17 -29.53 10.92
C ASP A 183 -19.86 -30.26 11.34
N LEU A 184 -19.33 -29.94 12.53
CA LEU A 184 -17.97 -30.28 13.00
C LEU A 184 -17.86 -31.68 13.65
N ASP A 185 -18.56 -32.66 13.09
CA ASP A 185 -18.45 -34.07 13.51
C ASP A 185 -17.25 -34.78 12.82
N ASP A 186 -16.96 -36.05 13.16
CA ASP A 186 -15.78 -36.80 12.63
C ASP A 186 -15.72 -36.90 11.10
N ALA A 187 -16.87 -36.80 10.41
CA ALA A 187 -16.96 -36.63 8.96
C ALA A 187 -17.68 -35.32 8.69
N ALA A 188 -16.94 -34.21 8.63
CA ALA A 188 -17.53 -32.89 8.44
C ALA A 188 -18.49 -32.87 7.26
N GLN A 189 -19.70 -32.36 7.51
CA GLN A 189 -20.71 -32.17 6.48
C GLN A 189 -20.77 -30.71 6.10
N VAL A 190 -20.58 -30.42 4.82
CA VAL A 190 -20.52 -29.06 4.29
C VAL A 190 -21.79 -28.78 3.48
N THR A 191 -22.50 -27.72 3.86
CA THR A 191 -23.65 -27.20 3.13
C THR A 191 -23.32 -25.79 2.63
N ASP A 192 -23.24 -25.61 1.32
CA ASP A 192 -23.00 -24.30 0.73
C ASP A 192 -24.31 -23.52 0.52
N ILE A 193 -24.29 -22.25 0.88
CA ILE A 193 -25.33 -21.25 0.70
C ILE A 193 -24.79 -20.23 -0.30
N THR A 194 -25.27 -20.30 -1.54
CA THR A 194 -24.85 -19.37 -2.59
C THR A 194 -25.40 -17.97 -2.31
N LEU A 195 -24.51 -16.97 -2.33
CA LEU A 195 -24.90 -15.58 -2.33
C LEU A 195 -25.17 -15.20 -3.78
N GLY A 196 -26.37 -15.50 -4.28
CA GLY A 196 -26.70 -15.22 -5.67
C GLY A 196 -26.35 -13.78 -6.06
N ALA A 197 -25.93 -13.60 -7.31
CA ALA A 197 -25.96 -12.28 -7.96
C ALA A 197 -27.35 -11.67 -7.71
N SER A 198 -27.43 -10.36 -7.58
CA SER A 198 -28.71 -9.66 -7.66
C SER A 198 -29.35 -9.97 -9.02
N ASN A 199 -30.13 -11.05 -9.06
CA ASN A 199 -30.73 -11.78 -10.19
C ASN A 199 -29.85 -12.81 -10.91
N GLY A 200 -30.14 -14.10 -10.65
CA GLY A 200 -30.03 -15.17 -11.66
C GLY A 200 -28.83 -16.11 -11.54
N LEU A 201 -29.11 -17.30 -11.02
CA LEU A 201 -28.29 -18.53 -10.96
C LEU A 201 -27.27 -18.73 -12.12
N VAL A 202 -26.08 -19.24 -11.78
CA VAL A 202 -25.26 -20.06 -12.70
C VAL A 202 -25.09 -21.46 -12.10
N ARG A 203 -25.40 -22.48 -12.91
CA ARG A 203 -25.27 -23.91 -12.61
C ARG A 203 -23.83 -24.39 -12.89
N PRO A 204 -23.34 -25.45 -12.24
CA PRO A 204 -21.99 -25.98 -12.48
C PRO A 204 -21.92 -26.65 -13.86
N THR A 205 -20.78 -26.53 -14.55
CA THR A 205 -20.48 -27.30 -15.77
C THR A 205 -19.47 -28.41 -15.46
N THR A 206 -19.72 -29.59 -16.02
CA THR A 206 -18.95 -30.82 -15.80
C THR A 206 -17.59 -30.78 -16.51
N PRO A 207 -16.50 -31.32 -15.92
CA PRO A 207 -15.18 -31.30 -16.56
C PRO A 207 -15.08 -32.35 -17.68
N THR A 208 -14.48 -31.99 -18.81
CA THR A 208 -13.94 -32.92 -19.81
C THR A 208 -12.46 -33.16 -19.53
N THR A 209 -12.07 -34.43 -19.47
CA THR A 209 -10.68 -34.89 -19.30
C THR A 209 -9.95 -34.94 -20.63
N THR A 210 -8.83 -34.23 -20.75
CA THR A 210 -7.72 -34.61 -21.64
C THR A 210 -6.38 -34.33 -20.97
N THR A 211 -5.49 -35.31 -21.06
CA THR A 211 -4.09 -35.29 -20.62
C THR A 211 -3.27 -34.44 -21.59
N ASP A 212 -2.51 -33.45 -21.11
CA ASP A 212 -1.29 -32.97 -21.78
C ASP A 212 -0.47 -32.03 -20.87
N GLU A 213 0.84 -32.31 -20.83
CA GLU A 213 1.91 -31.75 -19.99
C GLU A 213 2.46 -30.42 -20.52
N ASP A 214 1.68 -29.34 -20.41
CA ASP A 214 2.19 -27.98 -20.67
C ASP A 214 1.71 -27.04 -19.56
N THR A 215 2.63 -26.57 -18.72
CA THR A 215 2.32 -25.86 -17.45
C THR A 215 1.54 -24.56 -17.66
N ALA A 216 1.78 -23.83 -18.75
CA ALA A 216 1.01 -22.64 -19.09
C ALA A 216 -0.43 -22.96 -19.53
N ALA A 217 -0.62 -24.07 -20.29
CA ALA A 217 -1.94 -24.55 -20.68
C ALA A 217 -2.69 -25.20 -19.51
N ALA A 218 -1.98 -25.81 -18.57
CA ALA A 218 -2.53 -26.34 -17.34
C ALA A 218 -3.02 -25.22 -16.40
N SER A 219 -2.24 -24.15 -16.21
CA SER A 219 -2.67 -22.96 -15.46
C SER A 219 -3.86 -22.26 -16.12
N LYS A 220 -3.88 -22.13 -17.45
CA LYS A 220 -5.02 -21.56 -18.20
C LYS A 220 -6.28 -22.42 -18.11
N ARG A 221 -6.15 -23.75 -18.13
CA ARG A 221 -7.25 -24.71 -17.94
C ARG A 221 -7.75 -24.73 -16.50
N ALA A 222 -6.85 -24.68 -15.52
CA ALA A 222 -7.18 -24.56 -14.10
C ALA A 222 -7.94 -23.24 -13.83
N GLN A 223 -7.46 -22.12 -14.36
CA GLN A 223 -8.11 -20.82 -14.22
C GLN A 223 -9.49 -20.75 -14.89
N ALA A 224 -9.68 -21.43 -16.02
CA ALA A 224 -10.97 -21.53 -16.71
C ALA A 224 -12.00 -22.40 -15.95
N ALA A 225 -11.55 -23.26 -15.03
CA ALA A 225 -12.41 -24.08 -14.18
C ALA A 225 -12.83 -23.38 -12.88
N LEU A 226 -12.19 -22.26 -12.53
CA LEU A 226 -12.54 -21.46 -11.34
C LEU A 226 -13.82 -20.68 -11.60
N GLU A 227 -14.55 -20.36 -10.53
CA GLU A 227 -15.74 -19.51 -10.62
C GLU A 227 -15.45 -18.19 -11.32
N LYS A 228 -16.37 -17.80 -12.21
CA LYS A 228 -16.31 -16.51 -12.92
C LYS A 228 -16.70 -15.40 -11.95
N ILE A 229 -15.76 -14.52 -11.70
CA ILE A 229 -15.98 -13.27 -10.99
C ILE A 229 -16.54 -12.27 -12.01
N SER A 230 -17.60 -11.59 -11.61
CA SER A 230 -18.22 -10.47 -12.33
C SER A 230 -18.27 -9.23 -11.45
N ASP A 231 -18.58 -8.10 -12.06
CA ASP A 231 -18.82 -6.82 -11.37
C ASP A 231 -19.93 -6.89 -10.32
N GLU A 232 -20.83 -7.89 -10.39
CA GLU A 232 -21.92 -8.10 -9.42
C GLU A 232 -21.54 -9.06 -8.28
N SER A 233 -20.32 -9.61 -8.30
CA SER A 233 -19.90 -10.61 -7.31
C SER A 233 -19.89 -10.02 -5.89
N PRO A 234 -20.44 -10.72 -4.88
CA PRO A 234 -20.60 -10.16 -3.52
C PRO A 234 -19.33 -10.00 -2.70
N PHE A 235 -18.33 -10.88 -2.88
CA PHE A 235 -17.14 -10.98 -2.03
C PHE A 235 -17.47 -11.06 -0.53
N PRO A 236 -18.08 -12.18 -0.05
CA PRO A 236 -18.40 -12.32 1.36
C PRO A 236 -17.12 -12.38 2.20
N TYR A 237 -17.01 -11.48 3.17
CA TYR A 237 -15.77 -11.29 3.91
C TYR A 237 -15.84 -11.83 5.34
N ALA A 238 -16.72 -11.28 6.18
CA ALA A 238 -16.84 -11.64 7.59
C ALA A 238 -18.22 -12.22 7.92
N CYS A 239 -18.24 -13.17 8.87
CA CYS A 239 -19.46 -13.81 9.37
C CYS A 239 -19.72 -13.42 10.83
N ARG A 240 -20.99 -13.18 11.18
CA ARG A 240 -21.45 -13.01 12.57
C ARG A 240 -22.76 -13.72 12.82
N LEU A 241 -22.78 -14.59 13.83
CA LEU A 241 -23.88 -15.48 14.16
C LEU A 241 -24.81 -14.86 15.22
N ASP A 242 -26.12 -14.86 14.94
CA ASP A 242 -27.19 -14.65 15.92
C ASP A 242 -27.96 -15.97 16.11
N GLU A 243 -27.51 -16.77 17.07
CA GLU A 243 -28.11 -18.06 17.37
C GLU A 243 -29.57 -17.93 17.85
N LYS A 244 -29.88 -16.87 18.60
CA LYS A 244 -31.20 -16.66 19.19
C LYS A 244 -32.27 -16.47 18.11
N ARG A 245 -31.91 -15.80 17.01
CA ARG A 245 -32.79 -15.58 15.86
C ARG A 245 -32.58 -16.56 14.71
N HIS A 246 -31.62 -17.48 14.83
CA HIS A 246 -31.19 -18.36 13.75
C HIS A 246 -30.81 -17.58 12.47
N ARG A 247 -30.02 -16.51 12.65
CA ARG A 247 -29.55 -15.66 11.57
C ARG A 247 -28.03 -15.66 11.50
N LEU A 248 -27.50 -15.56 10.29
CA LEU A 248 -26.11 -15.24 10.04
C LEU A 248 -26.04 -13.94 9.25
N TYR A 249 -25.25 -12.99 9.76
CA TYR A 249 -24.90 -11.76 9.08
C TYR A 249 -23.59 -11.96 8.34
N VAL A 250 -23.53 -11.56 7.07
CA VAL A 250 -22.32 -11.65 6.25
C VAL A 250 -22.06 -10.32 5.56
N SER A 251 -20.88 -9.75 5.78
CA SER A 251 -20.46 -8.52 5.12
C SER A 251 -19.99 -8.81 3.69
N LEU A 252 -20.35 -7.93 2.77
CA LEU A 252 -20.16 -8.12 1.33
C LEU A 252 -19.34 -6.96 0.76
N TRP A 253 -18.03 -7.15 0.62
CA TRP A 253 -17.08 -6.07 0.30
C TRP A 253 -17.51 -5.26 -0.93
N ALA A 254 -17.89 -5.94 -2.01
CA ALA A 254 -18.17 -5.34 -3.30
C ALA A 254 -19.60 -4.78 -3.45
N GLN A 255 -20.50 -5.07 -2.51
CA GLN A 255 -21.93 -4.74 -2.65
C GLN A 255 -22.43 -3.67 -1.68
N ALA A 256 -21.56 -3.12 -0.83
CA ALA A 256 -21.94 -2.14 0.20
C ALA A 256 -23.18 -2.60 0.98
N ALA A 257 -23.17 -3.87 1.42
CA ALA A 257 -24.30 -4.47 2.10
C ALA A 257 -23.90 -5.58 3.08
N VAL A 258 -24.82 -5.87 4.02
CA VAL A 258 -24.82 -7.07 4.84
C VAL A 258 -25.88 -8.04 4.31
N ALA A 259 -25.50 -9.25 3.92
CA ALA A 259 -26.44 -10.34 3.70
C ALA A 259 -26.94 -10.88 5.05
N VAL A 260 -28.25 -11.09 5.14
CA VAL A 260 -28.89 -11.78 6.27
C VAL A 260 -29.35 -13.15 5.80
N VAL A 261 -28.80 -14.19 6.39
CA VAL A 261 -29.10 -15.58 6.06
C VAL A 261 -29.96 -16.19 7.16
N ASP A 262 -31.07 -16.78 6.78
CA ASP A 262 -31.87 -17.64 7.65
C ASP A 262 -31.22 -19.02 7.73
N LEU A 263 -30.85 -19.45 8.94
CA LEU A 263 -30.13 -20.69 9.17
C LEU A 263 -31.03 -21.94 9.27
N LYS A 264 -32.35 -21.76 9.34
CA LYS A 264 -33.32 -22.86 9.23
C LYS A 264 -33.56 -23.19 7.76
N ALA A 265 -33.69 -22.17 6.92
CA ALA A 265 -33.90 -22.32 5.48
C ALA A 265 -32.59 -22.44 4.69
N ASN A 266 -31.46 -22.05 5.27
CA ASN A 266 -30.16 -21.90 4.58
C ASN A 266 -30.25 -20.99 3.35
N GLN A 267 -30.90 -19.83 3.50
CA GLN A 267 -31.16 -18.90 2.40
C GLN A 267 -30.95 -17.45 2.81
N VAL A 268 -30.49 -16.62 1.88
CA VAL A 268 -30.43 -15.17 2.05
C VAL A 268 -31.87 -14.63 2.07
N ILE A 269 -32.26 -14.00 3.18
CA ILE A 269 -33.60 -13.42 3.37
C ILE A 269 -33.63 -11.90 3.27
N ALA A 270 -32.48 -11.24 3.39
CA ALA A 270 -32.35 -9.80 3.19
C ALA A 270 -30.93 -9.39 2.83
N ARG A 271 -30.79 -8.19 2.26
CA ARG A 271 -29.53 -7.47 2.07
C ARG A 271 -29.72 -6.07 2.63
N TRP A 272 -29.01 -5.72 3.69
CA TRP A 272 -29.11 -4.41 4.34
C TRP A 272 -28.03 -3.47 3.82
N PRO A 273 -28.39 -2.30 3.28
CA PRO A 273 -27.43 -1.39 2.67
C PRO A 273 -26.54 -0.73 3.73
N THR A 274 -25.23 -0.74 3.49
CA THR A 274 -24.19 -0.05 4.25
C THR A 274 -23.55 1.04 3.39
N GLN A 275 -22.39 1.54 3.82
CA GLN A 275 -21.44 2.17 2.91
C GLN A 275 -20.45 1.14 2.34
N GLU A 276 -19.59 1.58 1.44
CA GLU A 276 -18.70 0.74 0.65
C GLU A 276 -17.64 0.01 1.50
N HIS A 277 -17.35 -1.23 1.11
CA HIS A 277 -16.45 -2.18 1.78
C HIS A 277 -16.82 -2.46 3.24
N PRO A 278 -18.03 -3.00 3.51
CA PRO A 278 -18.35 -3.50 4.83
C PRO A 278 -17.38 -4.64 5.19
N CYS A 279 -16.66 -4.50 6.30
CA CYS A 279 -15.60 -5.40 6.75
C CYS A 279 -16.07 -6.19 7.98
N GLU A 280 -15.43 -5.98 9.14
CA GLU A 280 -15.86 -6.60 10.38
C GLU A 280 -17.24 -6.10 10.82
N MET A 281 -18.02 -7.02 11.39
CA MET A 281 -19.28 -6.73 12.04
C MET A 281 -19.21 -7.11 13.52
N LEU A 282 -19.95 -6.40 14.36
CA LEU A 282 -20.04 -6.65 15.79
C LEU A 282 -21.50 -6.62 16.23
N LEU A 283 -21.98 -7.72 16.80
CA LEU A 283 -23.35 -7.84 17.30
C LEU A 283 -23.33 -7.67 18.83
N ALA A 284 -24.10 -6.71 19.34
CA ALA A 284 -24.25 -6.50 20.79
C ALA A 284 -24.90 -7.73 21.46
N ALA A 285 -24.66 -7.95 22.75
CA ALA A 285 -25.13 -9.10 23.53
C ALA A 285 -26.66 -9.26 23.54
N SER A 286 -27.38 -8.14 23.43
CA SER A 286 -28.85 -8.11 23.25
C SER A 286 -29.31 -8.76 21.93
N GLY A 287 -28.41 -8.86 20.96
CA GLY A 287 -28.69 -9.24 19.57
C GLY A 287 -29.49 -8.20 18.81
N ARG A 288 -29.68 -6.97 19.33
CA ARG A 288 -30.52 -5.94 18.70
C ARG A 288 -29.73 -4.92 17.88
N ILE A 289 -28.45 -4.72 18.21
CA ILE A 289 -27.62 -3.71 17.56
C ILE A 289 -26.47 -4.39 16.83
N LEU A 290 -26.34 -4.12 15.54
CA LEU A 290 -25.25 -4.61 14.70
C LEU A 290 -24.44 -3.41 14.19
N TYR A 291 -23.15 -3.39 14.51
CA TYR A 291 -22.17 -2.42 14.01
C TYR A 291 -21.44 -3.01 12.82
N VAL A 292 -21.19 -2.21 11.78
CA VAL A 292 -20.51 -2.62 10.55
C VAL A 292 -19.49 -1.58 10.16
N ALA A 293 -18.20 -1.94 10.13
CA ALA A 293 -17.14 -1.04 9.69
C ALA A 293 -17.11 -0.99 8.15
N ASN A 294 -16.98 0.20 7.56
CA ASN A 294 -16.99 0.39 6.11
C ASN A 294 -15.64 0.93 5.64
N ALA A 295 -14.70 0.07 5.26
CA ALA A 295 -13.29 0.44 5.08
C ALA A 295 -13.00 1.37 3.89
N ALA A 296 -13.82 1.35 2.83
CA ALA A 296 -13.68 2.29 1.71
C ALA A 296 -14.34 3.64 2.01
N ARG A 297 -14.88 3.83 3.21
CA ARG A 297 -15.35 5.12 3.72
C ARG A 297 -14.77 5.33 5.11
N ASN A 298 -14.98 6.50 5.68
CA ASN A 298 -14.48 6.80 7.02
C ASN A 298 -15.55 6.49 8.08
N SER A 299 -16.29 5.38 7.96
CA SER A 299 -17.54 5.21 8.70
C SER A 299 -17.82 3.83 9.32
N VAL A 300 -18.75 3.84 10.28
CA VAL A 300 -19.38 2.64 10.85
C VAL A 300 -20.90 2.77 10.75
N THR A 301 -21.56 1.83 10.09
CA THR A 301 -23.04 1.77 10.02
C THR A 301 -23.59 0.98 11.19
N ILE A 302 -24.62 1.51 11.87
CA ILE A 302 -25.28 0.85 13.01
C ILE A 302 -26.72 0.48 12.61
N PHE A 303 -27.07 -0.79 12.72
CA PHE A 303 -28.40 -1.31 12.43
C PHE A 303 -29.18 -1.74 13.67
N ASP A 304 -30.49 -1.60 13.60
CA ASP A 304 -31.43 -2.43 14.36
C ASP A 304 -31.52 -3.81 13.70
N ALA A 305 -30.93 -4.81 14.33
CA ALA A 305 -30.85 -6.19 13.82
C ALA A 305 -32.21 -6.91 13.77
N GLU A 306 -33.26 -6.33 14.36
CA GLU A 306 -34.63 -6.86 14.26
C GLU A 306 -35.15 -6.76 12.82
N ASN A 307 -34.98 -5.58 12.20
CA ASN A 307 -35.63 -5.19 10.95
C ASN A 307 -34.66 -4.64 9.88
N GLY A 308 -33.37 -4.46 10.20
CA GLY A 308 -32.36 -3.95 9.28
C GLY A 308 -32.36 -2.45 9.07
N ARG A 309 -33.07 -1.69 9.91
CA ARG A 309 -33.09 -0.22 9.81
C ARG A 309 -31.77 0.34 10.30
N VAL A 310 -31.16 1.24 9.51
CA VAL A 310 -30.02 2.05 9.95
C VAL A 310 -30.48 2.97 11.09
N LEU A 311 -29.83 2.88 12.24
CA LEU A 311 -30.05 3.72 13.40
C LEU A 311 -29.24 5.01 13.30
N GLU A 312 -27.96 4.88 12.93
CA GLU A 312 -27.04 5.98 12.71
C GLU A 312 -25.82 5.49 11.89
N THR A 313 -25.00 6.43 11.41
CA THR A 313 -23.71 6.16 10.78
C THR A 313 -22.66 7.05 11.42
N LEU A 314 -21.65 6.45 12.03
CA LEU A 314 -20.57 7.15 12.71
C LEU A 314 -19.48 7.52 11.70
N THR A 315 -18.79 8.64 11.93
CA THR A 315 -17.61 9.04 11.17
C THR A 315 -16.36 8.86 12.03
N ALA A 316 -15.47 7.96 11.61
CA ALA A 316 -14.25 7.56 12.33
C ALA A 316 -13.00 8.34 11.92
N SER A 317 -13.10 9.29 10.99
CA SER A 317 -11.96 10.12 10.57
C SER A 317 -11.58 11.17 11.63
N LEU A 318 -10.31 11.60 11.60
CA LEU A 318 -9.76 12.63 12.49
C LEU A 318 -10.51 13.96 12.42
N TYR A 319 -10.99 14.34 11.24
CA TYR A 319 -11.82 15.52 11.05
C TYR A 319 -13.10 15.16 10.26
N PRO A 320 -14.21 15.88 10.49
CA PRO A 320 -15.40 15.71 9.67
C PRO A 320 -15.13 16.19 8.24
N GLY A 321 -15.62 15.44 7.25
CA GLY A 321 -15.55 15.85 5.84
C GLY A 321 -14.20 15.61 5.16
N LEU A 322 -13.25 14.92 5.82
CA LEU A 322 -12.06 14.41 5.13
C LEU A 322 -12.47 13.44 4.02
N PRO A 323 -11.76 13.43 2.88
CA PRO A 323 -11.93 12.39 1.88
C PRO A 323 -11.69 11.00 2.50
N PRO A 324 -12.20 9.93 1.85
CA PRO A 324 -11.94 8.56 2.27
C PRO A 324 -10.46 8.23 2.41
N GLY A 325 -10.18 7.27 3.28
CA GLY A 325 -8.84 6.74 3.51
C GLY A 325 -8.53 6.46 4.97
N SER A 326 -9.50 6.57 5.89
CA SER A 326 -9.31 6.19 7.30
C SER A 326 -9.35 4.69 7.56
N THR A 327 -10.05 3.97 6.69
CA THR A 327 -10.04 2.50 6.65
C THR A 327 -10.44 1.85 7.99
N PRO A 328 -11.64 2.16 8.51
CA PRO A 328 -12.18 1.44 9.65
C PRO A 328 -12.44 -0.03 9.24
N ASN A 329 -11.69 -0.97 9.81
CA ASN A 329 -11.76 -2.38 9.40
C ASN A 329 -12.10 -3.36 10.53
N SER A 330 -11.93 -2.96 11.80
CA SER A 330 -12.19 -3.79 12.97
C SER A 330 -12.89 -3.04 14.10
N LEU A 331 -13.70 -3.76 14.89
CA LEU A 331 -14.58 -3.22 15.92
C LEU A 331 -14.46 -3.99 17.24
N ALA A 332 -14.54 -3.28 18.36
CA ALA A 332 -14.72 -3.87 19.70
C ALA A 332 -15.63 -3.01 20.58
N LEU A 333 -16.39 -3.65 21.48
CA LEU A 333 -17.18 -2.97 22.51
C LEU A 333 -16.50 -3.13 23.87
N SER A 334 -16.63 -2.11 24.72
CA SER A 334 -16.40 -2.26 26.16
C SER A 334 -17.31 -3.35 26.75
N SER A 335 -16.91 -3.92 27.88
CA SER A 335 -17.67 -4.98 28.56
C SER A 335 -19.09 -4.55 28.98
N ASP A 336 -19.35 -3.25 29.12
CA ASP A 336 -20.67 -2.69 29.41
C ASP A 336 -21.43 -2.21 28.15
N GLU A 337 -20.87 -2.45 26.96
CA GLU A 337 -21.39 -2.07 25.63
C GLU A 337 -21.69 -0.57 25.44
N LYS A 338 -21.06 0.31 26.25
CA LYS A 338 -21.24 1.77 26.11
C LYS A 338 -20.15 2.45 25.31
N THR A 339 -19.02 1.80 25.09
CA THR A 339 -17.91 2.36 24.32
C THR A 339 -17.58 1.46 23.13
N LEU A 340 -17.57 2.03 21.93
CA LEU A 340 -17.13 1.38 20.71
C LEU A 340 -15.72 1.84 20.36
N PHE A 341 -14.84 0.87 20.10
CA PHE A 341 -13.48 1.04 19.59
C PHE A 341 -13.45 0.62 18.12
N VAL A 342 -12.88 1.46 17.26
CA VAL A 342 -12.82 1.25 15.81
C VAL A 342 -11.37 1.38 15.37
N ALA A 343 -10.76 0.30 14.87
CA ALA A 343 -9.42 0.34 14.31
C ALA A 343 -9.46 1.03 12.94
N ASN A 344 -8.76 2.17 12.82
CA ASN A 344 -8.57 2.89 11.57
C ASN A 344 -7.18 2.56 11.03
N ALA A 345 -7.10 1.63 10.08
CA ALA A 345 -5.83 1.11 9.57
C ALA A 345 -4.91 2.24 9.09
N ASP A 346 -5.43 3.11 8.24
CA ASP A 346 -4.62 4.11 7.55
C ASP A 346 -4.39 5.40 8.35
N ASN A 347 -5.15 5.60 9.44
CA ASN A 347 -4.87 6.67 10.40
C ASN A 347 -3.93 6.25 11.55
N ASN A 348 -3.55 4.96 11.64
CA ASN A 348 -2.73 4.42 12.72
C ASN A 348 -3.30 4.75 14.12
N ASN A 349 -4.62 4.67 14.27
CA ASN A 349 -5.31 4.94 15.52
C ASN A 349 -6.55 4.07 15.73
N VAL A 350 -7.07 4.07 16.95
CA VAL A 350 -8.38 3.54 17.29
C VAL A 350 -9.31 4.70 17.62
N ALA A 351 -10.36 4.90 16.82
CA ALA A 351 -11.42 5.86 17.13
C ALA A 351 -12.34 5.32 18.22
N VAL A 352 -12.75 6.19 19.13
CA VAL A 352 -13.52 5.84 20.34
C VAL A 352 -14.84 6.60 20.35
N PHE A 353 -15.95 5.88 20.53
CA PHE A 353 -17.30 6.46 20.58
C PHE A 353 -18.05 6.02 21.85
N ASP A 354 -18.83 6.93 22.42
CA ASP A 354 -19.95 6.58 23.29
C ASP A 354 -21.10 6.08 22.41
N VAL A 355 -21.56 4.87 22.69
CA VAL A 355 -22.67 4.20 22.00
C VAL A 355 -23.73 3.71 22.99
N GLY A 356 -23.71 4.19 24.23
CA GLY A 356 -24.59 3.73 25.31
C GLY A 356 -26.07 4.07 25.09
N ALA A 357 -26.37 4.97 24.15
CA ALA A 357 -27.71 5.30 23.70
C ALA A 357 -27.79 5.22 22.16
N PRO A 358 -28.25 4.08 21.60
CA PRO A 358 -28.33 3.90 20.14
C PRO A 358 -29.09 5.03 19.43
N GLY A 359 -28.51 5.56 18.35
CA GLY A 359 -29.02 6.72 17.61
C GLY A 359 -28.66 8.08 18.22
N LYS A 360 -27.85 8.09 19.30
CA LYS A 360 -27.32 9.31 19.95
C LYS A 360 -25.84 9.16 20.29
N SER A 361 -25.11 8.38 19.50
CA SER A 361 -23.70 8.11 19.73
C SER A 361 -22.86 9.39 19.63
N ARG A 362 -21.71 9.42 20.32
CA ARG A 362 -20.81 10.60 20.36
C ARG A 362 -19.37 10.16 20.18
N SER A 363 -18.63 10.86 19.33
CA SER A 363 -17.17 10.71 19.29
C SER A 363 -16.55 11.17 20.60
N LEU A 364 -15.63 10.37 21.15
CA LEU A 364 -14.91 10.63 22.39
C LEU A 364 -13.45 11.00 22.15
N GLY A 365 -12.83 10.47 21.09
CA GLY A 365 -11.43 10.71 20.78
C GLY A 365 -10.76 9.57 20.04
N PHE A 366 -9.43 9.53 20.10
CA PHE A 366 -8.57 8.56 19.42
C PHE A 366 -7.47 8.03 20.34
N ILE A 367 -7.08 6.78 20.12
CA ILE A 367 -5.93 6.13 20.76
C ILE A 367 -4.88 5.88 19.67
N PRO A 368 -3.66 6.46 19.72
CA PRO A 368 -2.62 6.20 18.72
C PRO A 368 -2.10 4.78 18.89
N VAL A 369 -1.93 4.06 17.78
CA VAL A 369 -1.44 2.68 17.76
C VAL A 369 -0.37 2.51 16.68
N GLY A 370 0.13 1.30 16.48
CA GLY A 370 1.11 0.98 15.45
C GLY A 370 0.57 1.15 14.03
N TRP A 371 1.43 0.87 13.05
CA TRP A 371 1.14 1.01 11.63
C TRP A 371 0.11 -0.01 11.17
N TYR A 372 -0.97 0.49 10.57
CA TYR A 372 -2.00 -0.31 9.92
C TYR A 372 -2.70 -1.26 10.91
N PRO A 373 -3.42 -0.77 11.95
CA PRO A 373 -4.17 -1.64 12.84
C PRO A 373 -5.23 -2.43 12.08
N THR A 374 -5.15 -3.76 12.16
CA THR A 374 -6.00 -4.71 11.42
C THR A 374 -7.11 -5.29 12.30
N SER A 375 -6.91 -5.32 13.61
CA SER A 375 -7.83 -5.95 14.56
C SER A 375 -7.77 -5.29 15.93
N VAL A 376 -8.92 -5.07 16.55
CA VAL A 376 -9.04 -4.55 17.92
C VAL A 376 -10.00 -5.42 18.74
N ARG A 377 -9.63 -5.74 19.99
CA ARG A 377 -10.47 -6.48 20.94
C ARG A 377 -10.34 -5.92 22.36
N VAL A 378 -11.39 -6.04 23.15
CA VAL A 378 -11.37 -5.78 24.60
C VAL A 378 -11.25 -7.11 25.34
N THR A 379 -10.40 -7.19 26.37
CA THR A 379 -10.32 -8.39 27.21
C THR A 379 -11.61 -8.61 28.00
N PRO A 380 -12.00 -9.86 28.32
CA PRO A 380 -13.27 -10.16 29.02
C PRO A 380 -13.47 -9.45 30.37
N ASP A 381 -12.38 -9.09 31.05
CA ASP A 381 -12.40 -8.31 32.29
C ASP A 381 -12.65 -6.80 32.07
N GLY A 382 -12.70 -6.34 30.82
CA GLY A 382 -12.87 -4.94 30.43
C GLY A 382 -11.64 -4.07 30.71
N GLY A 383 -10.54 -4.66 31.18
CA GLY A 383 -9.38 -3.93 31.69
C GLY A 383 -8.37 -3.53 30.63
N ARG A 384 -8.37 -4.19 29.45
CA ARG A 384 -7.38 -3.94 28.40
C ARG A 384 -7.99 -3.96 27.00
N LEU A 385 -7.41 -3.15 26.13
CA LEU A 385 -7.55 -3.23 24.69
C LEU A 385 -6.34 -3.99 24.14
N VAL A 386 -6.55 -4.87 23.17
CA VAL A 386 -5.49 -5.48 22.38
C VAL A 386 -5.69 -5.14 20.91
N VAL A 387 -4.61 -4.70 20.25
CA VAL A 387 -4.65 -4.22 18.86
C VAL A 387 -3.55 -4.92 18.07
N ALA A 388 -3.89 -5.52 16.94
CA ALA A 388 -2.91 -6.06 15.99
C ALA A 388 -2.59 -4.97 14.97
N ASN A 389 -1.30 -4.70 14.77
CA ASN A 389 -0.79 -3.74 13.79
C ASN A 389 -0.10 -4.52 12.67
N GLY A 390 -0.64 -4.44 11.45
CA GLY A 390 -0.25 -5.25 10.30
C GLY A 390 1.16 -4.93 9.79
N LYS A 391 1.50 -3.64 9.73
CA LYS A 391 2.79 -3.12 9.22
C LYS A 391 3.77 -2.76 10.36
N GLY A 392 3.40 -3.04 11.61
CA GLY A 392 4.30 -2.95 12.76
C GLY A 392 4.52 -1.52 13.27
N LEU A 393 5.78 -1.15 13.55
CA LEU A 393 6.11 0.11 14.23
C LEU A 393 7.05 1.03 13.45
N ILE A 394 7.62 0.55 12.34
CA ILE A 394 8.67 1.26 11.62
C ILE A 394 8.87 0.66 10.23
N SER A 395 9.05 1.52 9.22
CA SER A 395 9.62 1.13 7.93
C SER A 395 11.11 0.85 8.06
N LYS A 396 11.75 0.25 7.06
CA LYS A 396 13.16 -0.14 7.15
C LYS A 396 13.81 -0.05 5.79
N ALA A 397 15.11 0.26 5.79
CA ALA A 397 15.98 -0.06 4.67
C ALA A 397 16.03 -1.58 4.45
N ASN A 398 16.32 -1.98 3.22
CA ASN A 398 16.48 -3.37 2.80
C ASN A 398 17.85 -3.58 2.13
N HIS A 399 18.91 -3.10 2.78
CA HIS A 399 20.29 -3.22 2.29
C HIS A 399 20.69 -4.69 2.01
N ASN A 400 20.10 -5.66 2.72
CA ASN A 400 20.31 -7.09 2.53
C ASN A 400 19.20 -7.74 1.67
N GLY A 401 18.46 -6.97 0.88
CA GLY A 401 17.47 -7.47 -0.08
C GLY A 401 18.07 -8.43 -1.11
N PRO A 402 17.24 -9.11 -1.93
CA PRO A 402 17.60 -10.31 -2.69
C PRO A 402 19.05 -10.35 -3.21
N GLN A 403 19.85 -11.27 -2.63
CA GLN A 403 21.31 -11.33 -2.77
C GLN A 403 21.76 -12.51 -3.65
N PRO A 404 22.56 -12.27 -4.70
CA PRO A 404 23.02 -13.35 -5.54
C PRO A 404 24.09 -14.30 -4.95
N GLY A 405 23.81 -15.61 -4.98
CA GLY A 405 24.65 -16.78 -4.63
C GLY A 405 25.35 -16.75 -3.27
N ARG A 406 24.81 -15.95 -2.36
CA ARG A 406 24.47 -16.45 -1.04
C ARG A 406 22.99 -16.78 -1.09
N GLU A 407 22.60 -17.97 -0.68
CA GLU A 407 21.31 -18.09 -0.03
C GLU A 407 21.55 -17.69 1.43
N PRO A 408 21.32 -16.43 1.83
CA PRO A 408 21.23 -16.16 3.26
C PRO A 408 20.17 -17.10 3.83
N PRO A 409 20.36 -17.66 5.04
CA PRO A 409 19.27 -18.37 5.69
C PRO A 409 18.03 -17.48 5.67
N ALA A 410 16.84 -18.07 5.48
CA ALA A 410 15.59 -17.34 5.30
C ALA A 410 15.37 -16.19 6.31
N SER A 411 15.98 -16.29 7.49
CA SER A 411 16.01 -15.28 8.55
C SER A 411 16.74 -13.95 8.24
N VAL A 412 17.45 -13.80 7.11
CA VAL A 412 18.23 -12.59 6.74
C VAL A 412 17.84 -12.03 5.37
N ARG A 413 16.86 -12.62 4.69
CA ARG A 413 16.39 -12.15 3.38
C ARG A 413 15.42 -10.98 3.58
N GLU A 414 15.80 -9.79 3.13
CA GLU A 414 15.00 -8.56 3.29
C GLU A 414 14.18 -8.26 2.03
N TYR A 415 12.95 -8.76 1.97
CA TYR A 415 11.98 -8.39 0.93
C TYR A 415 10.93 -7.47 1.53
N ILE A 416 10.58 -6.38 0.85
CA ILE A 416 9.64 -5.38 1.38
C ILE A 416 8.32 -6.02 1.83
N GLY A 417 7.79 -6.98 1.07
CA GLY A 417 6.55 -7.69 1.43
C GLY A 417 6.61 -8.50 2.72
N GLY A 418 7.80 -8.82 3.24
CA GLY A 418 7.99 -9.49 4.55
C GLY A 418 8.82 -8.69 5.56
N LEU A 419 9.21 -7.44 5.25
CA LEU A 419 10.16 -6.65 6.05
C LEU A 419 9.50 -6.04 7.30
N PHE A 420 8.20 -5.75 7.18
CA PHE A 420 7.39 -5.07 8.17
C PHE A 420 6.68 -6.08 9.06
N HIS A 421 7.39 -6.52 10.09
CA HIS A 421 6.83 -7.39 11.11
C HIS A 421 5.81 -6.62 11.94
N GLY A 422 4.63 -7.21 12.09
CA GLY A 422 3.56 -6.64 12.88
C GLY A 422 3.80 -6.70 14.38
N THR A 423 2.84 -6.17 15.13
CA THR A 423 2.85 -6.19 16.60
C THR A 423 1.47 -6.45 17.17
N LEU A 424 1.41 -7.06 18.35
CA LEU A 424 0.27 -6.95 19.24
C LEU A 424 0.54 -5.85 20.26
N GLU A 425 -0.27 -4.81 20.24
CA GLU A 425 -0.29 -3.74 21.22
C GLU A 425 -1.29 -4.06 22.34
N ILE A 426 -0.86 -3.97 23.60
CA ILE A 426 -1.65 -4.24 24.81
C ILE A 426 -1.77 -2.93 25.59
N ILE A 427 -2.97 -2.38 25.65
CA ILE A 427 -3.27 -1.06 26.22
C ILE A 427 -4.16 -1.25 27.45
N ASP A 428 -3.69 -0.84 28.62
CA ASP A 428 -4.54 -0.81 29.81
C ASP A 428 -5.62 0.29 29.66
N LEU A 429 -6.86 -0.04 29.97
CA LEU A 429 -8.00 0.88 29.91
C LEU A 429 -8.30 1.41 31.33
N PRO A 430 -8.00 2.68 31.63
CA PRO A 430 -8.43 3.30 32.86
C PRO A 430 -9.95 3.27 32.99
N GLN A 431 -10.44 3.31 34.22
CA GLN A 431 -11.89 3.25 34.51
C GLN A 431 -12.41 4.63 34.93
N GLY A 432 -13.68 4.91 34.62
CA GLY A 432 -14.36 6.16 34.99
C GLY A 432 -13.69 7.40 34.40
N ASP A 433 -13.62 8.49 35.18
CA ASP A 433 -13.10 9.79 34.72
C ASP A 433 -11.64 9.73 34.24
N LYS A 434 -10.83 8.80 34.77
CA LYS A 434 -9.45 8.61 34.34
C LYS A 434 -9.35 8.20 32.87
N PHE A 435 -10.34 7.47 32.35
CA PHE A 435 -10.37 7.11 30.93
C PHE A 435 -10.48 8.35 30.06
N LYS A 436 -11.35 9.29 30.44
CA LYS A 436 -11.59 10.53 29.71
C LYS A 436 -10.34 11.41 29.66
N ASP A 437 -9.66 11.56 30.80
CA ASP A 437 -8.44 12.36 30.88
C ASP A 437 -7.32 11.72 30.03
N GLN A 438 -7.16 10.40 30.12
CA GLN A 438 -6.17 9.67 29.34
C GLN A 438 -6.48 9.70 27.83
N LEU A 439 -7.74 9.52 27.44
CA LEU A 439 -8.18 9.59 26.05
C LEU A 439 -7.95 10.98 25.46
N THR A 440 -8.08 12.05 26.27
CA THR A 440 -7.76 13.42 25.83
C THR A 440 -6.28 13.54 25.45
N ALA A 441 -5.38 13.00 26.27
CA ALA A 441 -3.95 13.00 25.99
C ALA A 441 -3.60 12.15 24.75
N TRP A 442 -4.18 10.96 24.65
CA TRP A 442 -4.02 10.07 23.49
C TRP A 442 -4.54 10.71 22.20
N THR A 443 -5.69 11.38 22.26
CA THR A 443 -6.27 12.10 21.12
C THR A 443 -5.33 13.18 20.62
N ALA A 444 -4.75 13.97 21.53
CA ALA A 444 -3.77 14.99 21.17
C ALA A 444 -2.49 14.42 20.54
N GLU A 445 -2.11 13.18 20.89
CA GLU A 445 -1.00 12.48 20.24
C GLU A 445 -1.38 11.96 18.84
N ALA A 446 -2.58 11.39 18.68
CA ALA A 446 -3.08 10.92 17.39
C ALA A 446 -3.14 12.05 16.35
N TYR A 447 -3.55 13.26 16.75
CA TYR A 447 -3.47 14.43 15.88
C TYR A 447 -2.04 14.88 15.56
N ARG A 448 -1.09 14.74 16.49
CA ARG A 448 0.33 15.05 16.24
C ARG A 448 1.01 14.04 15.31
N CYS A 449 0.49 12.82 15.27
CA CYS A 449 0.96 11.75 14.39
C CYS A 449 0.44 11.86 12.95
N SER A 450 -0.49 12.78 12.68
CA SER A 450 -1.07 12.96 11.36
C SER A 450 -0.64 14.29 10.72
N PRO A 451 -0.29 14.31 9.42
CA PRO A 451 -0.06 15.54 8.69
C PRO A 451 -1.36 16.27 8.34
N VAL A 452 -2.52 15.63 8.49
CA VAL A 452 -3.83 16.16 8.11
C VAL A 452 -4.18 17.40 8.94
N GLN A 453 -4.65 18.45 8.26
CA GLN A 453 -5.16 19.67 8.87
C GLN A 453 -6.69 19.78 8.72
N PRO A 454 -7.41 20.43 9.68
CA PRO A 454 -8.87 20.53 9.63
C PRO A 454 -9.42 21.23 8.38
N ASP A 455 -8.65 22.15 7.78
CA ASP A 455 -9.02 22.92 6.60
C ASP A 455 -8.34 22.41 5.32
N LEU A 456 -7.71 21.22 5.37
CA LEU A 456 -6.94 20.60 4.29
C LEU A 456 -5.85 21.52 3.71
N ARG A 457 -5.40 22.51 4.47
CA ARG A 457 -4.25 23.32 4.06
C ARG A 457 -2.98 22.53 4.31
N VAL A 458 -2.14 22.50 3.30
CA VAL A 458 -0.82 21.91 3.46
C VAL A 458 0.09 22.89 4.20
N ALA A 459 0.70 22.43 5.29
CA ALA A 459 1.69 23.17 6.08
C ALA A 459 3.09 23.22 5.41
N ALA A 460 3.15 23.41 4.09
CA ALA A 460 4.42 23.46 3.35
C ALA A 460 4.90 24.90 3.17
N LYS A 461 6.19 25.15 3.47
CA LYS A 461 6.83 26.43 3.15
C LYS A 461 6.94 26.56 1.63
N ARG A 462 6.60 27.74 1.11
CA ARG A 462 6.70 28.03 -0.33
C ARG A 462 7.12 29.48 -0.56
N ALA A 463 7.71 29.72 -1.72
CA ALA A 463 7.89 31.08 -2.23
C ALA A 463 6.51 31.68 -2.61
N PRO A 464 6.24 32.98 -2.36
CA PRO A 464 4.96 33.60 -2.71
C PRO A 464 4.60 33.51 -4.20
N ASP A 465 5.62 33.48 -5.06
CA ASP A 465 5.57 33.42 -6.53
C ASP A 465 5.75 32.01 -7.08
N ASN A 466 5.57 30.97 -6.26
CA ASN A 466 5.65 29.58 -6.71
C ASN A 466 4.60 29.29 -7.82
N PRO A 467 4.98 28.61 -8.92
CA PRO A 467 4.09 28.33 -10.04
C PRO A 467 3.05 27.24 -9.74
N VAL A 468 3.26 26.41 -8.71
CA VAL A 468 2.25 25.45 -8.25
C VAL A 468 1.22 26.20 -7.39
N PRO A 469 -0.09 26.10 -7.71
CA PRO A 469 -1.13 26.74 -6.91
C PRO A 469 -1.20 26.19 -5.47
N VAL A 470 -1.76 26.97 -4.55
CA VAL A 470 -1.91 26.55 -3.13
C VAL A 470 -3.23 25.85 -2.90
N LYS A 471 -4.28 26.34 -3.55
CA LYS A 471 -5.64 25.87 -3.38
C LYS A 471 -6.15 25.38 -4.72
N VAL A 472 -6.99 24.37 -4.64
CA VAL A 472 -7.73 23.87 -5.79
C VAL A 472 -8.54 25.01 -6.41
N GLY A 473 -8.35 25.24 -7.71
CA GLY A 473 -9.01 26.30 -8.47
C GLY A 473 -8.22 27.60 -8.61
N ASP A 474 -7.14 27.79 -7.85
CA ASP A 474 -6.19 28.88 -8.10
C ASP A 474 -5.51 28.66 -9.47
N SER A 475 -5.23 29.74 -10.20
CA SER A 475 -4.55 29.66 -11.50
C SER A 475 -3.03 29.65 -11.33
N GLY A 476 -2.35 28.84 -12.12
CA GLY A 476 -0.89 28.82 -12.26
C GLY A 476 -0.47 28.92 -13.73
N PRO A 477 0.83 29.14 -14.02
CA PRO A 477 1.32 29.19 -15.40
C PRO A 477 1.42 27.81 -16.07
N ILE A 478 1.37 26.72 -15.29
CA ILE A 478 1.37 25.34 -15.79
C ILE A 478 -0.07 24.95 -16.12
N LYS A 479 -0.32 24.49 -17.35
CA LYS A 479 -1.63 24.10 -17.86
C LYS A 479 -1.76 22.58 -18.05
N TYR A 480 -0.65 21.92 -18.39
CA TYR A 480 -0.60 20.50 -18.74
C TYR A 480 0.29 19.74 -17.76
N CYS A 481 -0.23 18.64 -17.23
CA CYS A 481 0.52 17.65 -16.48
C CYS A 481 0.62 16.38 -17.32
N ILE A 482 1.84 15.88 -17.50
CA ILE A 482 2.06 14.54 -18.02
C ILE A 482 2.66 13.71 -16.92
N TYR A 483 2.04 12.57 -16.62
CA TYR A 483 2.41 11.68 -15.55
C TYR A 483 2.89 10.37 -16.15
N VAL A 484 4.16 10.04 -15.95
CA VAL A 484 4.82 8.85 -16.47
C VAL A 484 4.97 7.86 -15.33
N ILE A 485 4.36 6.70 -15.48
CA ILE A 485 4.44 5.58 -14.55
C ILE A 485 5.37 4.53 -15.17
N LYS A 486 6.29 4.02 -14.36
CA LYS A 486 7.33 3.07 -14.73
C LYS A 486 7.34 1.86 -13.78
N GLU A 487 8.25 0.90 -14.00
CA GLU A 487 8.30 -0.38 -13.27
C GLU A 487 9.61 -0.61 -12.51
N ASN A 488 9.44 -1.34 -11.43
CA ASN A 488 9.96 -1.07 -10.10
C ASN A 488 11.47 -0.88 -9.96
N ARG A 489 11.91 0.25 -9.38
CA ARG A 489 13.30 0.49 -9.00
C ARG A 489 13.43 1.26 -7.70
N THR A 490 14.44 0.90 -6.89
CA THR A 490 14.84 1.76 -5.77
C THR A 490 15.67 2.94 -6.25
N TYR A 491 15.73 4.01 -5.44
CA TYR A 491 16.59 5.15 -5.73
C TYR A 491 18.04 4.71 -5.92
N ASP A 492 18.57 3.92 -4.99
CA ASP A 492 19.99 3.56 -5.03
C ASP A 492 20.36 2.70 -6.23
N GLN A 493 19.43 1.91 -6.79
CA GLN A 493 19.69 1.11 -7.99
C GLN A 493 20.00 1.95 -9.22
N VAL A 494 19.47 3.17 -9.31
CA VAL A 494 19.61 4.04 -10.49
C VAL A 494 20.44 5.28 -10.18
N PHE A 495 20.21 5.95 -9.06
CA PHE A 495 20.87 7.20 -8.68
C PHE A 495 21.89 7.05 -7.55
N GLY A 496 22.20 5.82 -7.13
CA GLY A 496 23.20 5.57 -6.09
C GLY A 496 24.58 6.16 -6.43
N ASP A 497 24.93 6.30 -7.70
CA ASP A 497 26.19 6.86 -8.20
C ASP A 497 26.17 8.38 -8.45
N LEU A 498 25.08 9.10 -8.13
CA LEU A 498 25.03 10.57 -8.16
C LEU A 498 25.55 11.16 -6.83
N PRO A 499 26.77 11.74 -6.78
CA PRO A 499 27.36 12.24 -5.54
C PRO A 499 26.67 13.49 -4.98
N GLU A 500 25.82 14.15 -5.76
CA GLU A 500 25.06 15.32 -5.32
C GLU A 500 23.92 14.95 -4.35
N GLY A 501 23.37 13.74 -4.48
CA GLY A 501 22.25 13.26 -3.65
C GLY A 501 22.70 12.34 -2.52
N ASN A 502 21.72 11.93 -1.72
CA ASN A 502 21.90 10.92 -0.68
C ASN A 502 21.91 9.49 -1.25
N GLY A 503 22.78 9.13 -2.20
CA GLY A 503 22.85 7.80 -2.82
C GLY A 503 23.96 6.90 -2.25
N ASP A 504 23.78 5.57 -2.33
CA ASP A 504 24.86 4.58 -2.09
C ASP A 504 25.39 3.99 -3.43
N PRO A 505 26.60 4.38 -3.89
CA PRO A 505 27.17 3.86 -5.13
C PRO A 505 27.44 2.36 -5.13
N GLY A 506 27.51 1.74 -3.94
CA GLY A 506 27.61 0.29 -3.80
C GLY A 506 26.35 -0.41 -4.30
N LEU A 507 25.19 0.16 -4.04
CA LEU A 507 23.89 -0.40 -4.43
C LEU A 507 23.49 -0.03 -5.87
N CYS A 508 24.20 0.89 -6.51
CA CYS A 508 23.95 1.27 -7.90
C CYS A 508 24.15 0.09 -8.87
N LEU A 509 23.05 -0.24 -9.54
CA LEU A 509 22.94 -1.34 -10.48
C LEU A 509 22.92 -0.84 -11.93
N PHE A 510 22.19 0.24 -12.19
CA PHE A 510 21.99 0.85 -13.50
C PHE A 510 22.62 2.24 -13.56
N ASP A 511 23.95 2.27 -13.52
CA ASP A 511 24.79 3.47 -13.55
C ASP A 511 24.52 4.39 -14.76
N GLU A 512 25.12 5.59 -14.75
CA GLU A 512 24.96 6.58 -15.83
C GLU A 512 25.27 6.04 -17.23
N ARG A 513 26.12 5.02 -17.36
CA ARG A 513 26.37 4.39 -18.65
C ARG A 513 25.10 3.71 -19.18
N ILE A 514 24.32 3.07 -18.31
CA ILE A 514 23.07 2.39 -18.68
C ILE A 514 21.90 3.37 -18.74
N THR A 515 21.82 4.33 -17.82
CA THR A 515 20.70 5.29 -17.70
C THR A 515 21.11 6.76 -17.88
N PRO A 516 21.78 7.13 -19.00
CA PRO A 516 22.31 8.47 -19.19
C PRO A 516 21.23 9.56 -19.18
N ASN A 517 20.00 9.28 -19.64
CA ASN A 517 18.93 10.28 -19.64
C ASN A 517 18.37 10.51 -18.25
N HIS A 518 18.13 9.48 -17.43
CA HIS A 518 17.68 9.65 -16.04
C HIS A 518 18.68 10.50 -15.25
N HIS A 519 19.98 10.17 -15.35
CA HIS A 519 21.05 10.92 -14.71
C HIS A 519 21.11 12.38 -15.18
N LYS A 520 21.03 12.60 -16.50
CA LYS A 520 21.03 13.94 -17.06
C LYS A 520 19.80 14.73 -16.64
N LEU A 521 18.61 14.13 -16.64
CA LEU A 521 17.36 14.78 -16.24
C LEU A 521 17.42 15.22 -14.77
N ALA A 522 17.91 14.35 -13.87
CA ALA A 522 18.07 14.69 -12.47
C ALA A 522 19.04 15.87 -12.25
N ARG A 523 20.16 15.92 -12.99
CA ARG A 523 21.12 17.04 -12.92
C ARG A 523 20.62 18.33 -13.57
N ASP A 524 20.01 18.24 -14.75
CA ASP A 524 19.55 19.40 -15.50
C ASP A 524 18.39 20.11 -14.80
N PHE A 525 17.59 19.35 -14.06
CA PHE A 525 16.42 19.80 -13.32
C PHE A 525 16.67 19.67 -11.81
N VAL A 526 15.88 18.85 -11.13
CA VAL A 526 16.00 18.62 -9.68
C VAL A 526 16.31 17.14 -9.42
N LEU A 527 17.30 16.88 -8.57
CA LEU A 527 17.55 15.56 -8.00
C LEU A 527 16.70 15.41 -6.74
N LEU A 528 15.75 14.48 -6.77
CA LEU A 528 14.89 14.13 -5.65
C LEU A 528 15.52 12.96 -4.88
N ASP A 529 16.29 13.24 -3.84
CA ASP A 529 17.01 12.22 -3.08
C ASP A 529 16.26 11.68 -1.85
N ASN A 530 15.02 12.13 -1.66
CA ASN A 530 14.17 11.81 -0.51
C ASN A 530 12.70 11.58 -0.92
N PHE A 531 12.48 10.80 -1.98
CA PHE A 531 11.15 10.46 -2.53
C PHE A 531 10.79 8.99 -2.29
N TYR A 532 9.56 8.72 -1.84
CA TYR A 532 9.08 7.38 -1.48
C TYR A 532 7.78 7.02 -2.21
N VAL A 533 7.57 5.75 -2.52
CA VAL A 533 6.24 5.24 -2.82
C VAL A 533 5.53 4.84 -1.53
N GLU A 534 4.21 4.78 -1.55
CA GLU A 534 3.41 4.25 -0.44
C GLU A 534 3.24 2.73 -0.51
N SER A 535 3.56 2.13 -1.67
CA SER A 535 3.29 0.75 -2.01
C SER A 535 4.42 -0.21 -1.66
N GLU A 536 4.04 -1.46 -1.38
CA GLU A 536 4.98 -2.57 -1.23
C GLU A 536 5.24 -3.32 -2.55
N VAL A 537 4.23 -3.43 -3.42
CA VAL A 537 4.32 -4.15 -4.72
C VAL A 537 3.48 -3.49 -5.82
N SER A 538 3.57 -3.94 -7.09
CA SER A 538 2.79 -3.31 -8.19
C SER A 538 1.29 -3.37 -7.98
N ALA A 539 0.79 -4.38 -7.25
CA ALA A 539 -0.64 -4.51 -6.99
C ALA A 539 -1.20 -3.30 -6.23
N ASP A 540 -0.60 -2.90 -5.12
CA ASP A 540 -1.01 -1.67 -4.44
C ASP A 540 -0.35 -0.42 -5.06
N GLY A 541 0.80 -0.54 -5.72
CA GLY A 541 1.51 0.54 -6.43
C GLY A 541 0.68 1.24 -7.48
N HIS A 542 0.10 0.50 -8.41
CA HIS A 542 -0.79 1.07 -9.42
C HIS A 542 -2.07 1.70 -8.83
N GLU A 543 -2.56 1.22 -7.68
CA GLU A 543 -3.70 1.83 -6.99
C GLU A 543 -3.29 3.13 -6.28
N TRP A 544 -2.11 3.16 -5.66
CA TRP A 544 -1.53 4.35 -5.05
C TRP A 544 -1.19 5.44 -6.07
N THR A 545 -0.54 5.07 -7.18
CA THR A 545 -0.19 6.01 -8.24
C THR A 545 -1.40 6.62 -8.93
N MET A 546 -2.56 5.95 -8.90
CA MET A 546 -3.77 6.46 -9.55
C MET A 546 -4.83 7.01 -8.61
N GLY A 547 -4.87 6.57 -7.34
CA GLY A 547 -5.92 6.91 -6.38
C GLY A 547 -5.42 7.52 -5.07
N ALA A 548 -4.10 7.66 -4.88
CA ALA A 548 -3.48 8.02 -3.61
C ALA A 548 -3.99 7.16 -2.43
N TYR A 549 -4.39 5.91 -2.71
CA TYR A 549 -5.00 5.01 -1.74
C TYR A 549 -5.14 3.60 -2.32
N ALA A 550 -4.65 2.59 -1.61
CA ALA A 550 -5.01 1.19 -1.82
C ALA A 550 -6.13 0.78 -0.86
N THR A 551 -7.14 0.07 -1.35
CA THR A 551 -8.28 -0.34 -0.51
C THR A 551 -7.90 -1.50 0.43
N ASP A 552 -8.60 -1.65 1.56
CA ASP A 552 -8.44 -2.81 2.48
C ASP A 552 -8.58 -4.17 1.75
N PHE A 553 -9.32 -4.20 0.63
CA PHE A 553 -9.38 -5.37 -0.25
C PHE A 553 -8.02 -5.67 -0.90
N VAL A 554 -7.37 -4.65 -1.48
CA VAL A 554 -6.06 -4.79 -2.14
C VAL A 554 -4.99 -5.15 -1.12
N GLU A 555 -4.93 -4.41 -0.01
CA GLU A 555 -3.97 -4.61 1.10
C GLU A 555 -4.03 -6.03 1.70
N LYS A 556 -5.22 -6.65 1.73
CA LYS A 556 -5.39 -8.04 2.20
C LYS A 556 -5.30 -9.10 1.10
N SER A 557 -5.32 -8.71 -0.18
CA SER A 557 -5.32 -9.66 -1.29
C SER A 557 -3.95 -9.83 -1.93
N TRP A 558 -3.14 -8.76 -2.02
CA TRP A 558 -1.83 -8.85 -2.64
C TRP A 558 -0.90 -9.85 -1.93
N PRO A 559 -0.86 -9.97 -0.58
CA PRO A 559 0.05 -10.93 0.05
C PRO A 559 -0.23 -12.36 -0.40
N MET A 560 -1.50 -12.68 -0.64
CA MET A 560 -1.95 -13.97 -1.14
C MET A 560 -1.58 -14.20 -2.61
N SER A 561 -1.70 -13.17 -3.45
CA SER A 561 -1.39 -13.30 -4.88
C SER A 561 0.11 -13.41 -5.16
N TYR A 562 0.95 -12.78 -4.32
CA TYR A 562 2.42 -12.79 -4.46
C TYR A 562 3.07 -13.95 -3.69
N GLY A 563 2.66 -14.21 -2.45
CA GLY A 563 3.30 -15.21 -1.59
C GLY A 563 2.71 -16.62 -1.68
N HIS A 564 1.41 -16.75 -1.99
CA HIS A 564 0.64 -17.98 -1.72
C HIS A 564 -0.13 -18.54 -2.92
N ASN A 565 0.11 -18.03 -4.13
CA ASN A 565 -0.69 -18.36 -5.30
C ASN A 565 -0.26 -19.61 -6.09
N LYS A 566 0.34 -20.60 -5.42
CA LYS A 566 0.83 -21.86 -6.01
C LYS A 566 -0.20 -22.61 -6.89
N HIS A 567 -1.50 -22.43 -6.60
CA HIS A 567 -2.61 -23.08 -7.32
C HIS A 567 -3.37 -22.12 -8.27
N GLY A 568 -2.92 -20.88 -8.47
CA GLY A 568 -3.55 -19.90 -9.36
C GLY A 568 -4.94 -19.41 -8.89
N LYS A 569 -5.22 -19.52 -7.60
CA LYS A 569 -6.54 -19.21 -7.01
C LYS A 569 -6.73 -17.73 -6.74
N TYR A 570 -5.65 -17.00 -6.49
CA TYR A 570 -5.63 -15.57 -6.23
C TYR A 570 -5.35 -14.81 -7.52
N PRO A 571 -6.36 -14.16 -8.13
CA PRO A 571 -6.08 -13.27 -9.23
C PRO A 571 -5.34 -12.01 -8.75
N TYR A 572 -4.61 -11.38 -9.66
CA TYR A 572 -4.01 -10.07 -9.41
C TYR A 572 -5.11 -9.04 -9.10
N PRO A 573 -5.10 -8.37 -7.92
CA PRO A 573 -6.28 -7.70 -7.39
C PRO A 573 -6.55 -6.30 -7.97
N SER A 574 -5.66 -5.74 -8.79
CA SER A 574 -5.60 -4.28 -9.02
C SER A 574 -5.71 -3.90 -10.50
N GLU A 575 -5.39 -2.65 -10.85
CA GLU A 575 -5.38 -2.11 -12.22
C GLU A 575 -6.74 -2.19 -12.94
N GLY A 576 -7.82 -2.00 -12.18
CA GLY A 576 -9.17 -2.08 -12.70
C GLY A 576 -9.62 -3.50 -13.06
N ASN A 577 -8.92 -4.55 -12.64
CA ASN A 577 -9.38 -5.94 -12.82
C ASN A 577 -10.64 -6.23 -12.00
N PHE A 578 -10.86 -5.52 -10.89
CA PHE A 578 -12.01 -5.69 -10.03
C PHE A 578 -12.58 -4.35 -9.56
N LEU A 579 -13.89 -4.17 -9.64
CA LEU A 579 -14.54 -2.96 -9.11
C LEU A 579 -14.36 -2.79 -7.60
N VAL A 580 -14.21 -3.90 -6.85
CA VAL A 580 -13.96 -3.87 -5.39
C VAL A 580 -12.56 -3.38 -5.03
N ALA A 581 -11.62 -3.33 -5.97
CA ALA A 581 -10.31 -2.73 -5.72
C ALA A 581 -10.35 -1.20 -5.82
N ARG A 582 -11.34 -0.66 -6.54
CA ARG A 582 -11.44 0.76 -6.87
C ARG A 582 -11.66 1.62 -5.62
N PRO A 583 -10.83 2.66 -5.38
CA PRO A 583 -11.08 3.65 -4.35
C PRO A 583 -12.44 4.34 -4.47
N ALA A 584 -12.97 4.71 -3.31
CA ALA A 584 -14.23 5.42 -3.12
C ALA A 584 -14.50 6.59 -4.06
N GLU A 585 -13.48 7.42 -4.22
CA GLU A 585 -13.51 8.67 -4.97
C GLU A 585 -13.03 8.50 -6.42
N GLY A 586 -12.73 7.25 -6.81
CA GLY A 586 -12.13 6.89 -8.07
C GLY A 586 -10.65 7.24 -8.15
N TYR A 587 -10.17 7.36 -9.38
CA TYR A 587 -8.79 7.63 -9.71
C TYR A 587 -8.60 9.06 -10.25
N LEU A 588 -7.38 9.45 -10.56
CA LEU A 588 -7.03 10.80 -11.01
C LEU A 588 -7.81 11.24 -12.26
N TRP A 589 -8.06 10.31 -13.19
CA TRP A 589 -8.91 10.59 -14.36
C TRP A 589 -10.39 10.81 -14.01
N ASP A 590 -10.91 10.21 -12.95
CA ASP A 590 -12.27 10.47 -12.47
C ASP A 590 -12.37 11.90 -11.92
N ARG A 591 -11.33 12.35 -11.21
CA ARG A 591 -11.21 13.75 -10.75
C ARG A 591 -11.08 14.72 -11.92
N ALA A 592 -10.28 14.38 -12.93
CA ALA A 592 -10.18 15.17 -14.16
C ALA A 592 -11.53 15.29 -14.87
N ARG A 593 -12.25 14.18 -15.05
CA ARG A 593 -13.60 14.15 -15.61
C ARG A 593 -14.56 15.04 -14.82
N ALA A 594 -14.57 14.92 -13.50
CA ALA A 594 -15.44 15.70 -12.61
C ALA A 594 -15.15 17.21 -12.67
N ALA A 595 -13.90 17.60 -12.90
CA ALA A 595 -13.48 18.99 -13.04
C ALA A 595 -13.61 19.54 -14.48
N GLY A 596 -14.02 18.72 -15.45
CA GLY A 596 -14.04 19.10 -16.87
C GLY A 596 -12.64 19.30 -17.47
N VAL A 597 -11.62 18.71 -16.85
CA VAL A 597 -10.24 18.71 -17.34
C VAL A 597 -10.09 17.58 -18.36
N SER A 598 -9.60 17.89 -19.56
CA SER A 598 -9.34 16.87 -20.58
C SER A 598 -8.23 15.92 -20.12
N TYR A 599 -8.44 14.62 -20.29
CA TYR A 599 -7.48 13.59 -19.89
C TYR A 599 -7.30 12.53 -20.97
N ARG A 600 -6.11 11.91 -20.98
CA ARG A 600 -5.77 10.81 -21.88
C ARG A 600 -4.80 9.81 -21.25
N SER A 601 -5.13 8.52 -21.31
CA SER A 601 -4.23 7.43 -20.90
C SER A 601 -3.48 6.81 -22.10
N TYR A 602 -2.23 6.46 -21.87
CA TYR A 602 -1.33 5.74 -22.75
C TYR A 602 -0.83 4.50 -22.00
N GLY A 603 -1.55 3.39 -22.13
CA GLY A 603 -1.15 2.09 -21.59
C GLY A 603 -1.57 1.79 -20.15
N GLU A 604 -1.91 2.79 -19.34
CA GLU A 604 -2.32 2.58 -17.95
C GLU A 604 -3.77 2.08 -17.83
N PHE A 605 -3.96 0.94 -17.17
CA PHE A 605 -5.22 0.20 -17.01
C PHE A 605 -5.85 -0.19 -18.36
N ILE A 606 -5.02 -0.52 -19.36
CA ILE A 606 -5.43 -0.94 -20.70
C ILE A 606 -5.07 -2.41 -20.93
N ASN A 607 -6.03 -3.20 -21.41
CA ASN A 607 -5.76 -4.50 -22.00
C ASN A 607 -5.23 -4.32 -23.42
N ASN A 608 -4.04 -4.84 -23.69
CA ASN A 608 -3.43 -4.80 -25.01
C ASN A 608 -4.26 -5.58 -26.05
N GLY A 609 -4.20 -5.12 -27.30
CA GLY A 609 -4.66 -5.89 -28.45
C GLY A 609 -3.84 -7.18 -28.63
N ALA A 610 -4.44 -8.17 -29.30
CA ALA A 610 -3.83 -9.51 -29.49
C ALA A 610 -2.48 -9.44 -30.19
N THR A 611 -2.33 -8.55 -31.15
CA THR A 611 -1.05 -8.19 -31.79
C THR A 611 -0.72 -6.71 -31.54
N PRO A 612 0.53 -6.28 -31.77
CA PRO A 612 0.92 -4.87 -31.59
C PRO A 612 0.15 -3.87 -32.45
N ASN A 613 -0.52 -4.31 -33.51
CA ASN A 613 -1.31 -3.45 -34.40
C ASN A 613 -2.81 -3.47 -34.09
N ASP A 614 -3.26 -4.35 -33.19
CA ASP A 614 -4.67 -4.45 -32.81
C ASP A 614 -4.99 -3.43 -31.71
N PRO A 615 -6.19 -2.83 -31.71
CA PRO A 615 -6.59 -1.88 -30.69
C PRO A 615 -6.73 -2.55 -29.32
N GLY A 616 -6.21 -1.88 -28.30
CA GLY A 616 -6.43 -2.20 -26.90
C GLY A 616 -7.82 -1.82 -26.40
N LYS A 617 -8.14 -2.21 -25.16
CA LYS A 617 -9.42 -1.93 -24.50
C LYS A 617 -9.18 -1.47 -23.07
N SER A 618 -9.90 -0.43 -22.64
CA SER A 618 -9.80 0.01 -21.24
C SER A 618 -10.36 -1.05 -20.28
N ARG A 619 -9.70 -1.21 -19.13
CA ARG A 619 -10.19 -2.04 -18.01
C ARG A 619 -11.24 -1.28 -17.18
N VAL A 620 -11.16 0.06 -17.17
CA VAL A 620 -12.11 0.92 -16.46
C VAL A 620 -12.97 1.74 -17.41
N SER A 621 -14.23 1.98 -17.03
CA SER A 621 -15.20 2.74 -17.83
C SER A 621 -14.83 4.21 -17.99
N ALA A 622 -14.15 4.80 -16.99
CA ALA A 622 -13.72 6.20 -17.02
C ALA A 622 -12.73 6.51 -18.14
N LEU A 623 -11.98 5.52 -18.63
CA LEU A 623 -11.03 5.67 -19.72
C LEU A 623 -11.64 5.43 -21.11
N GLN A 624 -12.87 4.96 -21.23
CA GLN A 624 -13.49 4.71 -22.54
C GLN A 624 -13.56 6.01 -23.37
N GLY A 625 -12.93 6.02 -24.55
CA GLY A 625 -12.81 7.22 -25.40
C GLY A 625 -11.74 8.23 -24.94
N HIS A 626 -11.05 7.96 -23.84
CA HIS A 626 -10.02 8.81 -23.23
C HIS A 626 -8.66 8.10 -23.14
N PHE A 627 -8.37 7.19 -24.07
CA PHE A 627 -7.07 6.52 -24.17
C PHE A 627 -6.65 6.37 -25.63
N ASP A 628 -5.39 6.01 -25.83
CA ASP A 628 -4.89 5.61 -27.14
C ASP A 628 -4.99 4.10 -27.33
N GLU A 629 -5.93 3.66 -28.16
CA GLU A 629 -6.14 2.24 -28.49
C GLU A 629 -4.91 1.59 -29.13
N CYS A 630 -4.04 2.36 -29.79
CA CYS A 630 -2.83 1.83 -30.42
C CYS A 630 -1.57 2.00 -29.55
N TYR A 631 -1.70 2.55 -28.34
CA TYR A 631 -0.61 2.58 -27.39
C TYR A 631 -0.63 1.30 -26.55
N ARG A 632 0.50 0.59 -26.53
CA ARG A 632 0.63 -0.69 -25.83
C ARG A 632 1.05 -0.46 -24.38
N GLY A 633 0.27 -0.97 -23.43
CA GLY A 633 0.59 -0.98 -21.99
C GLY A 633 1.73 -1.98 -21.67
N PHE A 634 1.64 -2.70 -20.56
CA PHE A 634 2.65 -3.70 -20.17
C PHE A 634 2.86 -4.78 -21.25
N ASP A 635 4.06 -4.82 -21.81
CA ASP A 635 4.56 -5.84 -22.73
C ASP A 635 6.06 -5.66 -22.92
N LEU A 636 6.86 -6.52 -22.30
CA LEU A 636 8.33 -6.45 -22.34
C LEU A 636 8.94 -6.88 -23.68
N ASP A 637 8.16 -7.49 -24.58
CA ASP A 637 8.58 -7.74 -25.97
C ASP A 637 8.34 -6.53 -26.89
N PHE A 638 7.60 -5.53 -26.41
CA PHE A 638 7.39 -4.28 -27.12
C PHE A 638 8.34 -3.21 -26.57
N SER A 639 9.19 -2.64 -27.42
CA SER A 639 10.17 -1.63 -27.02
C SER A 639 9.50 -0.32 -26.58
N ASP A 640 10.02 0.29 -25.52
CA ASP A 640 9.62 1.62 -25.06
C ASP A 640 9.96 2.71 -26.08
N GLN A 641 10.93 2.48 -26.98
CA GLN A 641 11.15 3.36 -28.13
C GLN A 641 9.91 3.48 -29.02
N LYS A 642 9.20 2.36 -29.24
CA LYS A 642 7.97 2.36 -30.03
C LYS A 642 6.81 3.01 -29.29
N ARG A 643 6.76 2.87 -27.96
CA ARG A 643 5.81 3.60 -27.10
C ARG A 643 6.07 5.11 -27.18
N ALA A 644 7.33 5.53 -27.10
CA ALA A 644 7.73 6.92 -27.29
C ALA A 644 7.38 7.43 -28.69
N ASP A 645 7.66 6.66 -29.75
CA ASP A 645 7.29 7.02 -31.13
C ASP A 645 5.78 7.27 -31.27
N ARG A 646 4.96 6.41 -30.65
CA ARG A 646 3.51 6.53 -30.68
C ARG A 646 3.03 7.81 -29.97
N PHE A 647 3.54 8.06 -28.76
CA PHE A 647 3.23 9.29 -28.03
C PHE A 647 3.67 10.54 -28.81
N ILE A 648 4.89 10.55 -29.34
CA ILE A 648 5.44 11.68 -30.11
C ILE A 648 4.61 11.95 -31.36
N ALA A 649 4.07 10.90 -32.01
CA ALA A 649 3.15 11.08 -33.13
C ALA A 649 1.84 11.76 -32.71
N GLU A 650 1.27 11.41 -31.55
CA GLU A 650 0.09 12.11 -31.01
C GLU A 650 0.41 13.55 -30.60
N LEU A 651 1.57 13.80 -29.98
CA LEU A 651 2.02 15.14 -29.64
C LEU A 651 2.04 16.05 -30.88
N LYS A 652 2.62 15.57 -31.99
CA LYS A 652 2.62 16.29 -33.29
C LYS A 652 1.21 16.56 -33.82
N ARG A 653 0.27 15.62 -33.63
CA ARG A 653 -1.14 15.82 -33.96
C ARG A 653 -1.73 16.96 -33.13
N PHE A 654 -1.54 16.94 -31.80
CA PHE A 654 -2.02 18.00 -30.91
C PHE A 654 -1.41 19.36 -31.22
N GLU A 655 -0.14 19.40 -31.64
CA GLU A 655 0.48 20.63 -32.12
C GLU A 655 -0.22 21.20 -33.36
N THR A 656 -0.75 20.34 -34.22
CA THR A 656 -1.56 20.76 -35.37
C THR A 656 -2.97 21.19 -34.93
N GLU A 657 -3.56 20.49 -33.98
CA GLU A 657 -4.93 20.75 -33.48
C GLU A 657 -5.05 22.00 -32.61
N GLY A 658 -3.95 22.47 -32.00
CA GLY A 658 -3.98 23.68 -31.16
C GLY A 658 -3.88 23.40 -29.66
N GLU A 659 -4.25 22.21 -29.23
CA GLU A 659 -4.52 21.86 -27.84
C GLU A 659 -4.14 20.39 -27.59
N MET A 660 -3.73 20.05 -26.37
CA MET A 660 -3.50 18.66 -25.94
C MET A 660 -4.27 18.36 -24.65
N PRO A 661 -4.53 17.08 -24.30
CA PRO A 661 -5.14 16.73 -23.03
C PRO A 661 -4.34 17.34 -21.87
N ARG A 662 -5.05 17.98 -20.93
CA ARG A 662 -4.44 18.66 -19.78
C ARG A 662 -3.84 17.69 -18.77
N LEU A 663 -4.41 16.49 -18.64
CA LEU A 663 -3.82 15.36 -17.93
C LEU A 663 -3.47 14.27 -18.93
N GLN A 664 -2.22 13.82 -18.95
CA GLN A 664 -1.79 12.69 -19.77
C GLN A 664 -1.09 11.68 -18.86
N ILE A 665 -1.44 10.40 -18.96
CA ILE A 665 -0.86 9.33 -18.15
C ILE A 665 -0.18 8.36 -19.08
N VAL A 666 1.10 8.07 -18.87
CA VAL A 666 1.97 7.35 -19.80
C VAL A 666 2.66 6.22 -19.06
N ARG A 667 2.54 4.98 -19.55
CA ARG A 667 3.26 3.84 -18.96
C ARG A 667 4.47 3.44 -19.79
N LEU A 668 5.65 3.37 -19.18
CA LEU A 668 6.90 2.89 -19.79
C LEU A 668 7.45 1.71 -18.97
N PRO A 669 7.10 0.46 -19.31
CA PRO A 669 7.28 -0.67 -18.39
C PRO A 669 8.54 -1.52 -18.61
N ASN A 670 9.41 -1.23 -19.58
CA ASN A 670 10.48 -2.19 -19.91
C ASN A 670 11.56 -2.32 -18.83
N ASP A 671 11.66 -1.37 -17.91
CA ASP A 671 12.50 -1.56 -16.74
C ASP A 671 12.00 -2.62 -15.76
N HIS A 672 10.86 -3.28 -15.98
CA HIS A 672 10.53 -4.52 -15.27
C HIS A 672 11.52 -5.68 -15.54
N THR A 673 11.97 -5.80 -16.79
CA THR A 673 12.92 -6.80 -17.32
C THR A 673 12.46 -8.27 -17.34
N TYR A 674 13.16 -9.10 -18.12
CA TYR A 674 12.98 -10.57 -18.14
C TYR A 674 13.95 -11.33 -17.22
N GLY A 675 14.69 -10.62 -16.36
CA GLY A 675 15.89 -11.19 -15.74
C GLY A 675 16.83 -11.74 -16.81
N ALA A 676 17.31 -12.98 -16.63
CA ALA A 676 18.22 -13.65 -17.56
C ALA A 676 17.52 -14.65 -18.48
N MET A 677 16.21 -14.50 -18.74
CA MET A 677 15.47 -15.42 -19.62
C MET A 677 16.19 -15.53 -20.98
N PRO A 678 16.62 -16.75 -21.38
CA PRO A 678 17.37 -16.93 -22.61
C PRO A 678 16.63 -16.45 -23.85
N ASP A 679 17.39 -15.91 -24.80
CA ASP A 679 16.91 -15.34 -26.05
C ASP A 679 16.02 -14.07 -25.89
N LYS A 680 15.67 -13.64 -24.67
CA LYS A 680 15.07 -12.32 -24.39
C LYS A 680 16.16 -11.25 -24.21
N HIS A 681 15.77 -9.98 -24.29
CA HIS A 681 16.71 -8.88 -24.06
C HIS A 681 17.27 -8.90 -22.63
N THR A 682 18.52 -8.47 -22.47
CA THR A 682 19.16 -8.40 -21.15
C THR A 682 18.50 -7.32 -20.28
N PRO A 683 18.60 -7.40 -18.95
CA PRO A 683 18.14 -6.33 -18.07
C PRO A 683 18.77 -4.97 -18.40
N THR A 684 20.07 -4.97 -18.77
CA THR A 684 20.77 -3.77 -19.21
C THR A 684 20.16 -3.17 -20.48
N ALA A 685 19.87 -4.00 -21.49
CA ALA A 685 19.24 -3.54 -22.74
C ALA A 685 17.84 -2.97 -22.50
N LEU A 686 17.02 -3.63 -21.67
CA LEU A 686 15.65 -3.19 -21.39
C LEU A 686 15.59 -1.89 -20.57
N VAL A 687 16.45 -1.73 -19.57
CA VAL A 687 16.53 -0.48 -18.80
C VAL A 687 17.09 0.67 -19.64
N ALA A 688 18.04 0.41 -20.54
CA ALA A 688 18.54 1.43 -21.47
C ALA A 688 17.50 1.80 -22.56
N ASP A 689 16.69 0.83 -23.00
CA ASP A 689 15.55 1.05 -23.90
C ASP A 689 14.52 1.98 -23.25
N ASN A 690 14.20 1.74 -21.98
CA ASN A 690 13.33 2.61 -21.17
C ASN A 690 13.94 4.01 -20.95
N ASP A 691 15.23 4.11 -20.58
CA ASP A 691 15.95 5.37 -20.38
C ASP A 691 15.93 6.26 -21.62
N LEU A 692 16.31 5.70 -22.77
CA LEU A 692 16.31 6.43 -24.03
C LEU A 692 14.90 6.85 -24.42
N ALA A 693 13.89 6.02 -24.15
CA ALA A 693 12.49 6.32 -24.48
C ALA A 693 12.00 7.52 -23.67
N LEU A 694 12.28 7.55 -22.37
CA LEU A 694 11.99 8.70 -21.51
C LEU A 694 12.74 9.95 -22.00
N GLY A 695 14.02 9.84 -22.33
CA GLY A 695 14.82 10.93 -22.87
C GLY A 695 14.22 11.55 -24.14
N ARG A 696 13.87 10.71 -25.13
CA ARG A 696 13.23 11.13 -26.40
C ARG A 696 11.85 11.73 -26.17
N PHE A 697 11.09 11.16 -25.26
CA PHE A 697 9.79 11.66 -24.85
C PHE A 697 9.89 13.08 -24.27
N VAL A 698 10.79 13.30 -23.30
CA VAL A 698 11.00 14.62 -22.68
C VAL A 698 11.54 15.62 -23.70
N GLU A 699 12.48 15.21 -24.55
CA GLU A 699 13.00 16.04 -25.63
C GLU A 699 11.87 16.55 -26.53
N ALA A 700 11.01 15.65 -27.02
CA ALA A 700 9.89 16.00 -27.89
C ALA A 700 8.90 16.96 -27.21
N VAL A 701 8.53 16.72 -25.95
CA VAL A 701 7.65 17.62 -25.19
C VAL A 701 8.30 18.98 -25.00
N SER A 702 9.59 19.02 -24.67
CA SER A 702 10.33 20.27 -24.41
C SER A 702 10.58 21.13 -25.67
N GLN A 703 10.53 20.52 -26.84
CA GLN A 703 10.61 21.21 -28.13
C GLN A 703 9.23 21.62 -28.68
N SER A 704 8.15 21.10 -28.09
CA SER A 704 6.79 21.40 -28.53
C SER A 704 6.37 22.81 -28.16
N LYS A 705 5.35 23.33 -28.86
CA LYS A 705 4.71 24.62 -28.50
C LYS A 705 4.06 24.62 -27.11
N PHE A 706 3.83 23.45 -26.51
CA PHE A 706 3.21 23.30 -25.20
C PHE A 706 4.21 23.39 -24.03
N TRP A 707 5.52 23.25 -24.30
CA TRP A 707 6.58 23.26 -23.28
C TRP A 707 6.46 24.40 -22.26
N PRO A 708 6.18 25.67 -22.64
CA PRO A 708 6.11 26.77 -21.69
C PRO A 708 5.07 26.61 -20.57
N GLN A 709 4.11 25.67 -20.71
CA GLN A 709 3.02 25.45 -19.76
C GLN A 709 2.92 23.99 -19.30
N THR A 710 3.98 23.20 -19.49
CA THR A 710 3.96 21.75 -19.20
C THR A 710 4.81 21.41 -17.98
N ALA A 711 4.32 20.49 -17.16
CA ALA A 711 5.10 19.77 -16.17
C ALA A 711 4.97 18.26 -16.43
N ILE A 712 6.11 17.58 -16.43
CA ILE A 712 6.20 16.12 -16.52
C ILE A 712 6.60 15.61 -15.15
N PHE A 713 5.89 14.60 -14.67
CA PHE A 713 6.12 13.91 -13.42
C PHE A 713 6.39 12.45 -13.75
N VAL A 714 7.50 11.89 -13.25
CA VAL A 714 7.90 10.50 -13.48
C VAL A 714 8.05 9.83 -12.14
N VAL A 715 7.48 8.63 -12.00
CA VAL A 715 7.57 7.81 -10.79
C VAL A 715 7.55 6.34 -11.16
N GLU A 716 8.25 5.51 -10.40
CA GLU A 716 8.00 4.07 -10.40
C GLU A 716 6.66 3.79 -9.67
N ASP A 717 5.91 2.78 -10.10
CA ASP A 717 4.67 2.37 -9.45
C ASP A 717 4.89 1.89 -8.00
N ASP A 718 6.05 1.29 -7.77
CA ASP A 718 6.59 0.97 -6.46
C ASP A 718 8.13 0.87 -6.47
N ALA A 719 8.72 0.65 -5.30
CA ALA A 719 10.17 0.50 -5.11
C ALA A 719 10.60 -0.97 -4.97
N GLN A 720 9.68 -1.91 -5.20
CA GLN A 720 9.96 -3.34 -5.22
C GLN A 720 11.19 -3.59 -6.09
N ASN A 721 11.80 -4.74 -5.89
CA ASN A 721 12.88 -5.18 -6.78
C ASN A 721 14.22 -4.43 -6.67
N GLY A 722 14.54 -3.83 -5.51
CA GLY A 722 15.89 -3.33 -5.23
C GLY A 722 16.23 -3.13 -3.76
N PRO A 723 17.52 -3.19 -3.38
CA PRO A 723 17.97 -2.69 -2.09
C PRO A 723 18.02 -1.15 -2.11
N ASP A 724 17.68 -0.53 -0.99
CA ASP A 724 17.92 0.88 -0.70
C ASP A 724 18.50 1.01 0.73
N HIS A 725 19.42 1.94 0.93
CA HIS A 725 20.09 2.13 2.21
C HIS A 725 19.32 3.02 3.19
N VAL A 726 18.30 3.75 2.75
CA VAL A 726 17.46 4.62 3.60
C VAL A 726 16.16 3.92 3.98
N ASP A 727 15.38 3.51 2.98
CA ASP A 727 14.08 2.86 3.17
C ASP A 727 13.70 2.05 1.94
N ALA A 728 13.11 0.86 2.14
CA ALA A 728 12.69 -0.02 1.06
C ALA A 728 11.64 0.60 0.12
N HIS A 729 10.93 1.66 0.54
CA HIS A 729 9.98 2.39 -0.31
C HIS A 729 10.62 3.50 -1.15
N ARG A 730 11.91 3.79 -0.98
CA ARG A 730 12.55 4.92 -1.64
C ARG A 730 12.81 4.59 -3.11
N THR A 731 12.33 5.45 -4.00
CA THR A 731 12.32 5.18 -5.44
C THR A 731 12.87 6.34 -6.28
N VAL A 732 13.01 6.08 -7.57
CA VAL A 732 13.30 7.06 -8.61
C VAL A 732 12.05 7.92 -8.86
N ALA A 733 12.23 9.24 -8.80
CA ALA A 733 11.23 10.20 -9.22
C ALA A 733 11.88 11.38 -9.94
N LEU A 734 11.17 11.95 -10.92
CA LEU A 734 11.61 13.15 -11.65
C LEU A 734 10.47 14.14 -11.80
N VAL A 735 10.80 15.44 -11.73
CA VAL A 735 9.90 16.53 -12.09
C VAL A 735 10.60 17.40 -13.12
N ILE A 736 9.98 17.57 -14.29
CA ILE A 736 10.56 18.27 -15.44
C ILE A 736 9.59 19.35 -15.93
N SER A 737 10.01 20.61 -15.88
CA SER A 737 9.23 21.75 -16.38
C SER A 737 10.16 22.94 -16.69
N PRO A 738 9.75 23.95 -17.49
CA PRO A 738 10.44 25.23 -17.46
C PRO A 738 10.48 25.84 -16.06
N TYR A 739 9.52 25.47 -15.22
CA TYR A 739 9.33 25.98 -13.88
C TYR A 739 10.02 25.17 -12.78
N THR A 740 10.66 24.04 -13.10
CA THR A 740 11.47 23.34 -12.10
C THR A 740 12.81 24.03 -11.93
N LYS A 741 13.36 23.98 -10.71
CA LYS A 741 14.75 24.38 -10.46
C LYS A 741 15.70 23.57 -11.34
N ARG A 742 16.87 24.14 -11.63
CA ARG A 742 17.92 23.49 -12.43
C ARG A 742 19.19 23.33 -11.62
N GLY A 743 19.85 22.18 -11.73
CA GLY A 743 21.07 21.87 -11.00
C GLY A 743 20.89 21.92 -9.48
N ALA A 744 19.70 21.55 -9.00
CA ALA A 744 19.35 21.61 -7.58
C ALA A 744 19.09 20.21 -7.02
N VAL A 745 19.36 20.03 -5.73
CA VAL A 745 18.95 18.85 -4.96
C VAL A 745 17.80 19.28 -4.05
N ASP A 746 16.72 18.51 -4.06
CA ASP A 746 15.57 18.72 -3.19
C ASP A 746 15.35 17.51 -2.29
N SER A 747 15.91 17.62 -1.08
CA SER A 747 15.82 16.59 -0.04
C SER A 747 14.57 16.73 0.84
N THR A 748 13.56 17.47 0.38
CA THR A 748 12.24 17.47 1.03
C THR A 748 11.65 16.07 0.93
N MET A 749 11.09 15.58 2.03
CA MET A 749 10.41 14.29 2.03
C MET A 749 9.14 14.36 1.19
N TYR A 750 9.16 13.67 0.05
CA TYR A 750 8.02 13.57 -0.86
C TYR A 750 7.61 12.12 -1.03
N SER A 751 6.38 11.94 -1.50
CA SER A 751 5.82 10.62 -1.79
C SER A 751 4.99 10.65 -3.07
N THR A 752 4.49 9.51 -3.55
CA THR A 752 3.54 9.49 -4.68
C THR A 752 2.33 10.38 -4.40
N SER A 753 1.81 10.41 -3.17
CA SER A 753 0.74 11.35 -2.77
C SER A 753 1.15 12.82 -2.90
N SER A 754 2.42 13.17 -2.66
CA SER A 754 2.93 14.53 -2.87
C SER A 754 2.94 14.93 -4.34
N MET A 755 3.31 13.99 -5.21
CA MET A 755 3.32 14.19 -6.66
C MET A 755 1.90 14.35 -7.20
N LEU A 756 0.99 13.46 -6.79
CA LEU A 756 -0.44 13.54 -7.10
C LEU A 756 -1.03 14.86 -6.64
N ARG A 757 -0.80 15.23 -5.38
CA ARG A 757 -1.29 16.49 -4.82
C ARG A 757 -0.79 17.71 -5.61
N THR A 758 0.45 17.66 -6.08
CA THR A 758 1.01 18.73 -6.93
C THR A 758 0.27 18.85 -8.26
N MET A 759 0.00 17.72 -8.93
CA MET A 759 -0.77 17.70 -10.17
C MET A 759 -2.21 18.16 -9.97
N GLU A 760 -2.86 17.76 -8.88
CA GLU A 760 -4.21 18.20 -8.54
C GLU A 760 -4.30 19.71 -8.39
N LEU A 761 -3.34 20.32 -7.70
CA LEU A 761 -3.29 21.76 -7.51
C LEU A 761 -3.11 22.50 -8.84
N ILE A 762 -2.23 22.01 -9.72
CA ILE A 762 -2.01 22.58 -11.06
C ILE A 762 -3.28 22.47 -11.93
N LEU A 763 -3.95 21.33 -11.89
CA LEU A 763 -5.08 21.04 -12.76
C LEU A 763 -6.43 21.53 -12.21
N GLY A 764 -6.49 21.89 -10.92
CA GLY A 764 -7.71 22.27 -10.22
C GLY A 764 -8.58 21.06 -9.84
N LEU A 765 -7.95 19.92 -9.50
CA LEU A 765 -8.63 18.70 -9.10
C LEU A 765 -8.80 18.63 -7.58
N LYS A 766 -9.88 17.98 -7.14
CA LYS A 766 -10.08 17.66 -5.73
C LYS A 766 -9.23 16.45 -5.33
N PRO A 767 -8.72 16.38 -4.09
CA PRO A 767 -8.03 15.21 -3.57
C PRO A 767 -8.86 13.95 -3.71
N MET A 768 -8.24 12.82 -4.01
CA MET A 768 -8.88 11.50 -4.11
C MET A 768 -9.01 10.83 -2.74
N SER A 769 -8.04 11.04 -1.85
CA SER A 769 -8.02 10.42 -0.52
C SER A 769 -7.62 11.42 0.56
N GLN A 770 -7.47 10.97 1.81
CA GLN A 770 -6.87 11.82 2.84
C GLN A 770 -5.35 11.99 2.66
N TYR A 771 -4.69 11.07 1.94
CA TYR A 771 -3.24 11.07 1.77
C TYR A 771 -2.79 12.21 0.87
N ASP A 772 -3.31 12.31 -0.36
CA ASP A 772 -3.04 13.45 -1.23
C ASP A 772 -3.56 14.77 -0.64
N ALA A 773 -4.72 14.76 0.04
CA ALA A 773 -5.23 15.94 0.72
C ALA A 773 -4.27 16.51 1.78
N ALA A 774 -3.52 15.65 2.47
CA ALA A 774 -2.57 16.01 3.51
C ALA A 774 -1.11 16.09 3.03
N ALA A 775 -0.79 15.54 1.87
CA ALA A 775 0.58 15.43 1.37
C ALA A 775 1.21 16.80 1.08
N THR A 776 2.49 16.92 1.39
CA THR A 776 3.31 18.09 1.06
C THR A 776 3.47 18.22 -0.46
N PRO A 777 2.96 19.27 -1.14
CA PRO A 777 3.19 19.48 -2.56
C PRO A 777 4.67 19.77 -2.82
N MET A 778 5.10 19.51 -4.05
CA MET A 778 6.50 19.58 -4.47
C MET A 778 7.03 21.01 -4.66
N PHE A 779 6.56 21.97 -3.85
CA PHE A 779 6.86 23.40 -3.99
C PHE A 779 8.36 23.70 -4.07
N ASN A 780 9.20 22.97 -3.32
CA ASN A 780 10.64 23.20 -3.29
C ASN A 780 11.34 22.82 -4.59
N SER A 781 10.71 21.99 -5.42
CA SER A 781 11.23 21.60 -6.74
C SER A 781 11.00 22.68 -7.80
N PHE A 782 10.13 23.66 -7.54
CA PHE A 782 9.76 24.71 -8.49
C PHE A 782 10.39 26.08 -8.20
N GLN A 783 10.50 26.88 -9.27
CA GLN A 783 10.97 28.27 -9.29
C GLN A 783 9.99 29.15 -10.07
N ALA A 784 9.91 30.44 -9.70
CA ALA A 784 8.91 31.35 -10.28
C ALA A 784 9.12 31.66 -11.76
N LYS A 785 10.38 31.81 -12.18
CA LYS A 785 10.72 32.18 -13.56
C LYS A 785 10.96 30.93 -14.41
N ALA A 786 10.25 30.82 -15.51
CA ALA A 786 10.45 29.77 -16.50
C ALA A 786 11.85 29.83 -17.13
N ASP A 787 12.48 28.66 -17.27
CA ASP A 787 13.64 28.40 -18.10
C ASP A 787 13.23 27.51 -19.28
N LEU A 788 12.97 28.16 -20.41
CA LEU A 788 12.44 27.53 -21.62
C LEU A 788 13.47 26.71 -22.41
N ARG A 789 14.71 26.55 -21.93
CA ARG A 789 15.71 25.73 -22.63
C ARG A 789 15.18 24.30 -22.78
N PRO A 790 15.09 23.77 -24.02
CA PRO A 790 14.62 22.41 -24.23
C PRO A 790 15.62 21.40 -23.66
N TYR A 791 15.13 20.21 -23.35
CA TYR A 791 15.96 19.06 -23.07
C TYR A 791 16.45 18.45 -24.39
N GLN A 792 17.64 17.86 -24.36
CA GLN A 792 18.19 17.11 -25.48
C GLN A 792 18.53 15.69 -25.01
N ALA A 793 17.95 14.70 -25.68
CA ALA A 793 18.13 13.30 -25.32
C ALA A 793 19.56 12.85 -25.60
N LEU A 794 20.09 12.01 -24.71
CA LEU A 794 21.36 11.33 -24.92
C LEU A 794 21.12 9.97 -25.59
N PRO A 795 22.01 9.53 -26.49
CA PRO A 795 21.93 8.20 -27.06
C PRO A 795 22.16 7.13 -25.97
N ALA A 796 21.66 5.91 -26.20
CA ALA A 796 22.03 4.77 -25.38
C ALA A 796 23.54 4.48 -25.53
N ASN A 797 24.22 4.19 -24.42
CA ASN A 797 25.65 3.79 -24.44
C ASN A 797 25.85 2.27 -24.39
N VAL A 798 24.76 1.51 -24.52
CA VAL A 798 24.72 0.04 -24.52
C VAL A 798 23.91 -0.46 -25.72
N ASP A 799 24.10 -1.72 -26.08
CA ASP A 799 23.35 -2.36 -27.15
C ASP A 799 21.92 -2.69 -26.69
N LEU A 800 20.92 -2.02 -27.28
CA LEU A 800 19.51 -2.22 -26.94
C LEU A 800 18.95 -3.56 -27.45
N ASP A 801 19.63 -4.20 -28.41
CA ASP A 801 19.24 -5.49 -28.96
C ASP A 801 20.00 -6.65 -28.29
N GLU A 802 20.80 -6.38 -27.25
CA GLU A 802 21.55 -7.39 -26.51
C GLU A 802 20.59 -8.41 -25.88
N ARG A 803 20.86 -9.70 -26.12
CA ARG A 803 20.04 -10.81 -25.62
C ARG A 803 20.80 -11.69 -24.65
N ASN A 804 20.07 -12.20 -23.66
CA ASN A 804 20.57 -13.19 -22.71
C ASN A 804 21.04 -14.44 -23.45
N ALA A 805 22.29 -14.83 -23.21
CA ALA A 805 22.87 -16.05 -23.75
C ALA A 805 22.14 -17.29 -23.23
N LYS A 806 22.12 -18.38 -24.03
CA LYS A 806 21.51 -19.66 -23.62
C LYS A 806 22.13 -20.29 -22.38
N VAL A 807 23.38 -19.94 -22.10
CA VAL A 807 24.17 -20.38 -20.94
C VAL A 807 24.36 -19.27 -19.90
N ALA A 808 23.57 -18.19 -19.99
CA ALA A 808 23.61 -17.12 -19.00
C ALA A 808 23.26 -17.66 -17.61
N TRP A 809 24.00 -17.18 -16.60
CA TRP A 809 23.68 -17.50 -15.22
C TRP A 809 22.28 -16.98 -14.88
N GLY A 810 21.45 -17.83 -14.27
CA GLY A 810 20.03 -17.50 -14.02
C GLY A 810 19.07 -17.84 -15.15
N GLY A 811 19.54 -18.23 -16.34
CA GLY A 811 18.65 -18.49 -17.49
C GLY A 811 17.65 -19.64 -17.28
N ASP A 812 18.05 -20.71 -16.59
CA ASP A 812 17.14 -21.79 -16.20
C ASP A 812 16.14 -21.40 -15.10
N LEU A 813 16.53 -20.44 -14.25
CA LEU A 813 15.66 -19.90 -13.21
C LEU A 813 14.58 -19.02 -13.85
N SER A 814 15.00 -18.09 -14.72
CA SER A 814 14.08 -17.24 -15.47
C SER A 814 13.14 -18.02 -16.40
N ARG A 815 13.56 -19.16 -16.98
CA ARG A 815 12.66 -20.05 -17.75
C ARG A 815 11.46 -20.56 -16.96
N LYS A 816 11.59 -20.67 -15.64
CA LYS A 816 10.53 -21.16 -14.74
C LYS A 816 9.64 -20.05 -14.20
N MET A 817 10.04 -18.79 -14.37
CA MET A 817 9.27 -17.61 -13.97
C MET A 817 8.19 -17.27 -15.00
N ASN A 818 7.16 -16.56 -14.55
CA ASN A 818 6.10 -16.06 -15.40
C ASN A 818 6.25 -14.55 -15.60
N PHE A 819 6.56 -14.12 -16.83
CA PHE A 819 6.66 -12.71 -17.22
C PHE A 819 5.49 -12.25 -18.10
N ALA A 820 4.42 -13.04 -18.18
CA ALA A 820 3.25 -12.70 -19.00
C ALA A 820 2.38 -11.60 -18.40
N LYS A 821 2.63 -11.26 -17.14
CA LYS A 821 2.01 -10.19 -16.36
C LYS A 821 3.06 -9.57 -15.45
N GLU A 822 2.83 -8.32 -15.11
CA GLU A 822 3.45 -7.57 -14.02
C GLU A 822 3.61 -8.48 -12.80
N ASP A 823 4.84 -8.52 -12.26
CA ASP A 823 5.21 -9.21 -11.01
C ASP A 823 4.74 -10.66 -10.85
N ALA A 824 4.46 -11.36 -11.94
CA ALA A 824 4.11 -12.78 -11.85
C ALA A 824 5.34 -13.68 -11.66
N ALA A 825 6.55 -13.11 -11.71
CA ALA A 825 7.80 -13.79 -11.42
C ALA A 825 8.10 -13.75 -9.91
N ASP A 826 8.88 -14.71 -9.41
CA ASP A 826 9.40 -14.61 -8.04
C ASP A 826 10.43 -13.48 -8.01
N ASP A 827 10.08 -12.38 -7.36
CA ASP A 827 10.85 -11.15 -7.28
C ASP A 827 12.23 -11.34 -6.66
N LEU A 828 12.30 -12.13 -5.58
CA LEU A 828 13.56 -12.39 -4.88
C LEU A 828 14.55 -13.06 -5.82
N LEU A 829 14.08 -14.05 -6.56
CA LEU A 829 14.86 -14.77 -7.54
C LEU A 829 15.14 -13.91 -8.78
N LEU A 830 14.18 -13.10 -9.23
CA LEU A 830 14.31 -12.20 -10.37
C LEU A 830 15.41 -11.16 -10.14
N ASN A 831 15.41 -10.50 -8.99
CA ASN A 831 16.42 -9.52 -8.60
C ASN A 831 17.83 -10.10 -8.56
N GLU A 832 17.95 -11.30 -8.00
CA GLU A 832 19.23 -11.99 -7.94
C GLU A 832 19.77 -12.24 -9.36
N VAL A 833 18.88 -12.66 -10.26
CA VAL A 833 19.18 -12.87 -11.67
C VAL A 833 19.57 -11.57 -12.37
N VAL A 834 18.84 -10.48 -12.14
CA VAL A 834 19.13 -9.16 -12.72
C VAL A 834 20.50 -8.66 -12.27
N TRP A 835 20.80 -8.67 -10.97
CA TRP A 835 22.09 -8.19 -10.45
C TRP A 835 23.28 -8.89 -11.10
N ARG A 836 23.26 -10.22 -11.15
CA ARG A 836 24.35 -11.01 -11.75
C ARG A 836 24.42 -10.89 -13.26
N SER A 837 23.30 -10.63 -13.91
CA SER A 837 23.31 -10.30 -15.34
C SER A 837 24.04 -8.99 -15.60
N VAL A 838 23.83 -7.96 -14.77
CA VAL A 838 24.38 -6.62 -14.99
C VAL A 838 25.82 -6.49 -14.48
N ARG A 839 26.09 -6.95 -13.25
CA ARG A 839 27.41 -6.82 -12.61
C ARG A 839 28.37 -7.95 -13.00
N GLY A 840 27.86 -9.04 -13.56
CA GLY A 840 28.60 -10.26 -13.91
C GLY A 840 28.31 -11.43 -12.96
N ALA A 841 28.35 -12.66 -13.49
CA ALA A 841 27.89 -13.88 -12.81
C ALA A 841 28.61 -14.20 -11.48
N ASN A 842 29.85 -13.74 -11.32
CA ASN A 842 30.66 -13.95 -10.11
C ASN A 842 30.71 -12.71 -9.20
N SER A 843 30.01 -11.63 -9.55
CA SER A 843 30.17 -10.36 -8.86
C SER A 843 29.55 -10.41 -7.47
N PRO A 844 30.33 -10.13 -6.41
CA PRO A 844 29.80 -10.02 -5.07
C PRO A 844 28.98 -8.74 -4.96
N MET A 845 27.82 -8.83 -4.31
CA MET A 845 27.17 -7.63 -3.81
C MET A 845 28.09 -6.93 -2.79
N PRO A 846 28.06 -5.59 -2.69
CA PRO A 846 28.81 -4.88 -1.67
C PRO A 846 28.38 -5.31 -0.26
N ALA A 847 29.36 -5.39 0.64
CA ALA A 847 29.11 -5.54 2.07
C ALA A 847 28.86 -4.16 2.70
N PRO A 848 28.06 -4.06 3.77
CA PRO A 848 27.57 -2.78 4.28
C PRO A 848 28.68 -1.86 4.81
N VAL A 849 28.52 -0.57 4.54
CA VAL A 849 29.06 0.50 5.40
C VAL A 849 27.95 0.90 6.37
N ARG A 850 28.17 0.66 7.65
CA ARG A 850 27.21 0.99 8.71
C ARG A 850 27.30 2.49 9.02
N ALA A 851 26.21 3.23 8.85
CA ALA A 851 26.04 4.51 9.53
C ALA A 851 25.36 4.25 10.89
N ALA A 852 26.16 4.27 11.97
CA ALA A 852 25.62 4.31 13.32
C ALA A 852 25.28 5.78 13.65
N PHE A 853 24.01 6.14 13.73
CA PHE A 853 23.65 7.33 14.50
C PHE A 853 23.93 7.01 15.97
N VAL A 854 24.95 7.67 16.52
CA VAL A 854 25.28 7.63 17.95
C VAL A 854 24.49 8.75 18.62
N PHE A 855 23.55 8.42 19.49
CA PHE A 855 22.99 9.38 20.43
C PHE A 855 24.10 9.86 21.36
N ALA A 856 24.36 11.16 21.38
CA ALA A 856 25.23 11.76 22.38
C ALA A 856 24.57 11.61 23.75
N HIS A 857 25.02 10.63 24.54
CA HIS A 857 24.84 10.70 25.98
C HIS A 857 25.79 11.77 26.53
N GLU A 858 25.24 12.72 27.29
CA GLU A 858 26.04 13.55 28.19
C GLU A 858 26.81 12.61 29.13
N LYS A 859 28.13 12.76 29.16
CA LYS A 859 28.92 12.26 30.27
C LYS A 859 28.70 13.21 31.44
N ASP A 860 28.16 12.68 32.53
CA ASP A 860 28.44 13.22 33.86
C ASP A 860 29.95 13.06 34.12
N ASP A 861 30.66 14.18 34.18
CA ASP A 861 31.96 14.27 34.84
C ASP A 861 31.72 14.92 36.22
N ASP A 862 32.02 14.15 37.27
CA ASP A 862 32.14 14.45 38.71
C ASP A 862 30.93 14.89 39.55
#